data_AF-A0A7X6NSR3-F1
#
_entry.id   AF-A0A7X6NSR3-F1
#
_cell.length_a   1.000
_cell.length_b   1.000
_cell.length_c   1.000
_cell.angle_alpha   90.00
_cell.angle_beta   90.00
_cell.angle_gamma   90.00
#
_symmetry.space_group_name_H-M   'P 1'
#
loop_
_entity.id
_entity.type
_entity.pdbx_description
1 polymer ?
#
loop_
_entity_poly.entity_id
_entity_poly.type
_entity_poly.pdbx_seq_one_letter_code
_entity_poly.pdbx_strand_id
1 'polypeptide(L)'
;MATSRNASKNTNVISPSGRISFAKIGEPLQVPNLLDLQIDSFNWLIGSDAWQHKTEQALEQGRTDVNTRSGLEEIFDEISPIEDFNQTMSLSFRDHRFEEPKHSIDECKDRDATYAAPLFVTAEFMNNETGEIKSQTVFIGDFPLMTDKGTFIVSGTERVVVSQLVRSPGVYFEQTPDKTSDKDIFTCKVIPSRGAWLEFEIDKRDQVGVRLDRKRKQNVTVLLKALGWSEDRILEQFGQYDSIRMTLEKDHVTTQDEALLDIYRKLRPGEPPAREAAEQLLTNYYFNPKRYDLAKVGRYKINQKLGLNLPFDTQVLTIDDIVAAIDYICALHEGKTEIERAEGETVIVEADDIDHFGNRRLRTVGELIQNQLRTGLGRMERVVRDRMTTQDIEAITPSTLINIRPVTAALKEFFGTSQLSQFMDQNNPLAELTHKRRLSALGPGGLSRDRAGMEVRDVHPSHYGRMCPIETPEGPNIGLIGSLASFARVNAFGFIETPYRKVIDGRVTDQIDYLTAGEEDRYNIAQANAQLDADGRLVEDRVLVRVRHGDADTVPASEVGYIDVSPRQMVSVATALIPFLEHDDASRALMGANMQRQAVPLLRSEAPYVGTGMEYRAAVDVGDVTLAQHPGVVTSVSADLIEVANDDGSYQTFRLEKFRRSNAGTCVNQRPMVRPGDHVDVGTPLADGPCTDNAELALGRNLLVAFMPWEGLNYEDAIILNQRIVSEDILT
;
A
#
# COMPACT_ATOMS: atom_id res chain seq x y z
N MET A 1 -14.45 15.22 -2.45
CA MET A 1 -14.71 15.88 -1.15
C MET A 1 -14.44 14.89 -0.02
N ALA A 2 -13.34 15.08 0.72
CA ALA A 2 -13.06 14.31 1.94
C ALA A 2 -13.05 15.29 3.13
N THR A 3 -14.20 15.94 3.36
CA THR A 3 -14.48 16.52 4.67
C THR A 3 -14.44 15.36 5.68
N SER A 4 -13.73 15.53 6.80
CA SER A 4 -13.86 14.63 7.93
C SER A 4 -15.35 14.47 8.21
N ARG A 5 -15.91 13.28 7.93
CA ARG A 5 -17.33 13.01 8.15
C ARG A 5 -17.52 12.94 9.66
N ASN A 6 -17.94 14.06 10.25
CA ASN A 6 -18.13 14.19 11.69
C ASN A 6 -19.06 13.08 12.20
N ALA A 7 -18.61 12.38 13.24
CA ALA A 7 -19.38 11.29 13.81
C ALA A 7 -20.54 11.79 14.67
N SER A 8 -21.60 10.98 14.76
CA SER A 8 -22.71 11.19 15.67
C SER A 8 -22.22 10.98 17.10
N LYS A 9 -22.29 12.01 17.96
CA LYS A 9 -22.03 11.92 19.41
C LYS A 9 -23.05 11.05 20.16
N ASN A 10 -24.06 10.50 19.49
CA ASN A 10 -25.15 9.78 20.14
C ASN A 10 -24.85 8.29 20.28
N THR A 11 -25.10 7.76 21.47
CA THR A 11 -25.14 6.32 21.79
C THR A 11 -26.41 5.63 21.24
N ASN A 12 -27.43 6.41 20.86
CA ASN A 12 -28.65 5.92 20.20
C ASN A 12 -28.59 6.20 18.69
N VAL A 13 -27.73 5.48 17.97
CA VAL A 13 -27.63 5.59 16.51
C VAL A 13 -28.73 4.73 15.90
N ILE A 14 -29.74 5.38 15.33
CA ILE A 14 -30.59 4.77 14.30
C ILE A 14 -29.81 4.93 13.00
N SER A 15 -29.50 3.85 12.31
CA SER A 15 -28.82 3.91 11.00
C SER A 15 -29.69 4.64 9.97
N PRO A 16 -29.13 5.08 8.83
CA PRO A 16 -29.94 5.62 7.73
C PRO A 16 -31.05 4.68 7.25
N SER A 17 -30.83 3.36 7.36
CA SER A 17 -31.80 2.29 7.07
C SER A 17 -32.86 2.07 8.17
N GLY A 18 -32.76 2.75 9.32
CA GLY A 18 -33.69 2.59 10.45
C GLY A 18 -33.31 1.52 11.48
N ARG A 19 -32.13 0.89 11.37
CA ARG A 19 -31.63 -0.14 12.29
C ARG A 19 -31.23 0.47 13.63
N ILE A 20 -31.68 -0.15 14.71
CA ILE A 20 -31.39 0.27 16.08
C ILE A 20 -30.06 -0.37 16.53
N SER A 21 -29.12 0.46 16.97
CA SER A 21 -27.84 0.00 17.53
C SER A 21 -27.90 -0.19 19.06
N PHE A 22 -27.16 -1.19 19.56
CA PHE A 22 -26.96 -1.45 20.99
C PHE A 22 -25.64 -0.85 21.52
N ALA A 23 -25.04 0.08 20.76
CA ALA A 23 -23.75 0.68 21.07
C ALA A 23 -23.77 1.41 22.43
N LYS A 24 -22.84 1.01 23.31
CA LYS A 24 -22.57 1.70 24.58
C LYS A 24 -21.41 2.69 24.49
N ILE A 25 -20.56 2.53 23.47
CA ILE A 25 -19.39 3.35 23.21
C ILE A 25 -19.73 4.23 22.01
N GLY A 26 -19.54 5.55 22.14
CA GLY A 26 -19.69 6.46 21.02
C GLY A 26 -18.55 6.28 20.02
N GLU A 27 -18.85 6.23 18.73
CA GLU A 27 -17.82 6.23 17.68
C GLU A 27 -17.47 7.69 17.32
N PRO A 28 -16.24 8.16 17.58
CA PRO A 28 -15.79 9.52 17.30
C PRO A 28 -15.41 9.73 15.82
N LEU A 29 -15.17 8.63 15.10
CA LEU A 29 -14.78 8.62 13.69
C LEU A 29 -15.68 7.66 12.92
N GLN A 30 -16.26 8.13 11.81
CA GLN A 30 -16.96 7.25 10.89
C GLN A 30 -15.97 6.42 10.06
N VAL A 31 -16.41 5.25 9.61
CA VAL A 31 -15.65 4.42 8.67
C VAL A 31 -15.33 5.24 7.41
N PRO A 32 -14.04 5.29 6.99
CA PRO A 32 -13.62 5.99 5.78
C PRO A 32 -14.27 5.38 4.54
N ASN A 33 -14.07 6.00 3.37
CA ASN A 33 -14.54 5.36 2.15
C ASN A 33 -13.69 4.11 1.87
N LEU A 34 -14.36 2.96 1.78
CA LEU A 34 -13.71 1.67 1.73
C LEU A 34 -12.96 1.41 0.41
N LEU A 35 -13.18 2.23 -0.62
CA LEU A 35 -12.45 2.17 -1.91
C LEU A 35 -11.23 3.08 -2.00
N ASP A 36 -10.96 3.92 -0.99
CA ASP A 36 -9.89 4.92 -1.04
C ASP A 36 -8.51 4.31 -1.34
N LEU A 37 -8.25 3.07 -0.89
CA LEU A 37 -7.00 2.35 -1.20
C LEU A 37 -6.71 2.25 -2.71
N GLN A 38 -7.75 2.03 -3.51
CA GLN A 38 -7.64 1.89 -4.97
C GLN A 38 -7.72 3.27 -5.63
N ILE A 39 -8.76 4.04 -5.28
CA ILE A 39 -9.09 5.31 -5.95
C ILE A 39 -8.04 6.38 -5.69
N ASP A 40 -7.64 6.62 -4.43
CA ASP A 40 -6.65 7.66 -4.12
C ASP A 40 -5.29 7.35 -4.75
N SER A 41 -4.90 6.07 -4.76
CA SER A 41 -3.65 5.61 -5.36
C SER A 41 -3.61 5.83 -6.87
N PHE A 42 -4.70 5.53 -7.57
CA PHE A 42 -4.80 5.76 -9.01
C PHE A 42 -4.90 7.26 -9.34
N ASN A 43 -5.65 8.03 -8.55
CA ASN A 43 -5.79 9.47 -8.69
C ASN A 43 -4.45 10.20 -8.53
N TRP A 44 -3.59 9.75 -7.60
CA TRP A 44 -2.21 10.23 -7.48
C TRP A 44 -1.38 9.89 -8.71
N LEU A 45 -1.48 8.66 -9.24
CA LEU A 45 -0.71 8.25 -10.42
C LEU A 45 -0.99 9.16 -11.61
N ILE A 46 -2.27 9.39 -11.92
CA ILE A 46 -2.67 10.19 -13.09
C ILE A 46 -2.66 11.70 -12.85
N GLY A 47 -2.48 12.15 -11.61
CA GLY A 47 -2.49 13.57 -11.25
C GLY A 47 -3.87 14.23 -11.37
N SER A 48 -4.94 13.51 -11.03
CA SER A 48 -6.33 14.02 -11.16
C SER A 48 -6.57 15.30 -10.35
N ASP A 49 -7.52 16.12 -10.79
CA ASP A 49 -7.95 17.34 -10.09
C ASP A 49 -8.36 17.07 -8.62
N ALA A 50 -9.02 15.93 -8.38
CA ALA A 50 -9.42 15.51 -7.04
C ALA A 50 -8.21 15.27 -6.12
N TRP A 51 -7.13 14.69 -6.64
CA TRP A 51 -5.88 14.51 -5.91
C TRP A 51 -5.15 15.83 -5.70
N GLN A 52 -5.04 16.68 -6.74
CA GLN A 52 -4.39 17.98 -6.64
C GLN A 52 -5.02 18.85 -5.55
N HIS A 53 -6.36 18.95 -5.54
CA HIS A 53 -7.08 19.71 -4.53
C HIS A 53 -6.89 19.14 -3.11
N LYS A 54 -6.83 17.82 -2.97
CA LYS A 54 -6.56 17.16 -1.67
C LYS A 54 -5.14 17.46 -1.17
N THR A 55 -4.17 17.49 -2.08
CA THR A 55 -2.77 17.83 -1.78
C THR A 55 -2.65 19.30 -1.38
N GLU A 56 -3.29 20.22 -2.10
CA GLU A 56 -3.31 21.65 -1.76
C GLU A 56 -3.86 21.89 -0.35
N GLN A 57 -5.01 21.29 -0.03
CA GLN A 57 -5.60 21.38 1.32
C GLN A 57 -4.67 20.84 2.41
N ALA A 58 -3.94 19.74 2.13
CA ALA A 58 -2.98 19.20 3.09
C ALA A 58 -1.78 20.13 3.29
N LEU A 59 -1.27 20.73 2.22
CA LEU A 59 -0.18 21.70 2.28
C LEU A 59 -0.59 22.97 3.03
N GLU A 60 -1.83 23.46 2.84
CA GLU A 60 -2.40 24.57 3.60
C GLU A 60 -2.49 24.26 5.10
N GLN A 61 -2.67 22.99 5.47
CA GLN A 61 -2.64 22.50 6.85
C GLN A 61 -1.20 22.31 7.38
N GLY A 62 -0.16 22.66 6.61
CA GLY A 62 1.24 22.54 6.98
C GLY A 62 1.80 21.11 6.95
N ARG A 63 1.09 20.16 6.32
CA ARG A 63 1.54 18.77 6.21
C ARG A 63 2.63 18.63 5.14
N THR A 64 3.73 17.98 5.50
CA THR A 64 4.87 17.72 4.61
C THR A 64 4.95 16.26 4.16
N ASP A 65 4.03 15.41 4.63
CA ASP A 65 3.98 13.96 4.37
C ASP A 65 3.14 13.59 3.14
N VAL A 66 2.88 14.57 2.26
CA VAL A 66 2.08 14.39 1.03
C VAL A 66 2.94 14.49 -0.23
N ASN A 67 2.58 13.71 -1.24
CA ASN A 67 3.21 13.81 -2.55
C ASN A 67 2.78 15.10 -3.24
N THR A 68 3.75 15.91 -3.65
CA THR A 68 3.51 17.16 -4.39
C THR A 68 3.51 16.98 -5.90
N ARG A 69 4.02 15.84 -6.40
CA ARG A 69 4.06 15.48 -7.83
C ARG A 69 3.26 14.22 -8.09
N SER A 70 2.65 14.15 -9.28
CA SER A 70 1.89 12.98 -9.69
C SER A 70 2.83 11.83 -10.06
N GLY A 71 2.33 10.59 -10.02
CA GLY A 71 3.17 9.43 -10.33
C GLY A 71 3.69 9.43 -11.77
N LEU A 72 2.92 9.94 -12.74
CA LEU A 72 3.34 10.07 -14.14
C LEU A 72 4.37 11.18 -14.33
N GLU A 73 4.16 12.33 -13.67
CA GLU A 73 5.11 13.45 -13.69
C GLU A 73 6.48 13.01 -13.15
N GLU A 74 6.51 12.31 -12.01
CA GLU A 74 7.75 11.76 -11.45
C GLU A 74 8.49 10.86 -12.45
N ILE A 75 7.79 9.98 -13.18
CA ILE A 75 8.45 9.11 -14.15
C ILE A 75 9.00 9.89 -15.35
N PHE A 76 8.27 10.88 -15.86
CA PHE A 76 8.73 11.67 -17.00
C PHE A 76 9.91 12.57 -16.63
N ASP A 77 9.93 13.11 -15.41
CA ASP A 77 11.08 13.83 -14.87
C ASP A 77 12.29 12.92 -14.68
N GLU A 78 12.10 11.68 -14.20
CA GLU A 78 13.20 10.73 -13.98
C GLU A 78 13.93 10.33 -15.29
N ILE A 79 13.19 10.19 -16.40
CA ILE A 79 13.76 9.80 -17.69
C ILE A 79 14.29 11.00 -18.50
N SER A 80 13.86 12.22 -18.15
CA SER A 80 14.20 13.45 -18.86
C SER A 80 15.37 14.18 -18.20
N PRO A 81 16.36 14.68 -18.94
CA PRO A 81 16.55 14.53 -20.39
C PRO A 81 17.23 13.20 -20.76
N ILE A 82 16.86 12.67 -21.93
CA ILE A 82 17.58 11.58 -22.59
C ILE A 82 18.67 12.19 -23.46
N GLU A 83 19.93 11.91 -23.14
CA GLU A 83 21.10 12.40 -23.87
C GLU A 83 21.80 11.26 -24.63
N ASP A 84 22.36 11.61 -25.80
CA ASP A 84 23.28 10.76 -26.52
C ASP A 84 24.64 10.66 -25.79
N PHE A 85 25.55 9.79 -26.27
CA PHE A 85 26.84 9.56 -25.60
C PHE A 85 27.73 10.80 -25.60
N ASN A 86 27.65 11.65 -26.63
CA ASN A 86 28.47 12.85 -26.75
C ASN A 86 27.78 14.10 -26.16
N GLN A 87 26.55 13.98 -25.65
CA GLN A 87 25.73 15.09 -25.16
C GLN A 87 25.50 16.20 -26.19
N THR A 88 25.51 15.87 -27.47
CA THR A 88 25.20 16.81 -28.57
C THR A 88 23.70 16.91 -28.83
N MET A 89 22.93 15.90 -28.44
CA MET A 89 21.49 15.83 -28.63
C MET A 89 20.78 15.44 -27.34
N SER A 90 19.65 16.07 -27.08
CA SER A 90 18.78 15.71 -25.95
C SER A 90 17.31 15.63 -26.34
N LEU A 91 16.58 14.74 -25.69
CA LEU A 91 15.12 14.63 -25.77
C LEU A 91 14.54 14.77 -24.37
N SER A 92 13.64 15.73 -24.20
CA SER A 92 12.94 16.00 -22.95
C SER A 92 11.45 15.74 -23.09
N PHE A 93 10.81 15.34 -21.99
CA PHE A 93 9.36 15.19 -21.91
C PHE A 93 8.78 16.23 -20.97
N ARG A 94 7.67 16.85 -21.38
CA ARG A 94 6.91 17.84 -20.61
C ARG A 94 5.42 17.61 -20.82
N ASP A 95 4.59 18.09 -19.89
CA ASP A 95 3.14 18.18 -20.00
C ASP A 95 2.46 16.92 -20.55
N HIS A 96 1.99 16.06 -19.65
CA HIS A 96 1.18 14.91 -20.02
C HIS A 96 -0.31 15.25 -19.92
N ARG A 97 -1.12 14.71 -20.84
CA ARG A 97 -2.58 14.82 -20.78
C ARG A 97 -3.26 13.57 -21.30
N PHE A 98 -4.43 13.28 -20.75
CA PHE A 98 -5.33 12.26 -21.25
C PHE A 98 -6.36 12.90 -22.18
N GLU A 99 -6.65 12.24 -23.29
CA GLU A 99 -7.88 12.49 -24.06
C GLU A 99 -9.03 11.64 -23.52
N GLU A 100 -10.25 11.94 -23.96
CA GLU A 100 -11.42 11.17 -23.55
C GLU A 100 -11.31 9.68 -23.95
N PRO A 101 -11.84 8.77 -23.10
CA PRO A 101 -11.91 7.36 -23.44
C PRO A 101 -12.68 7.13 -24.73
N LYS A 102 -12.17 6.23 -25.59
CA LYS A 102 -12.79 5.95 -26.90
C LYS A 102 -14.16 5.29 -26.80
N HIS A 103 -14.42 4.57 -25.71
CA HIS A 103 -15.60 3.76 -25.46
C HIS A 103 -16.02 3.90 -24.00
N SER A 104 -17.32 3.79 -23.76
CA SER A 104 -17.86 3.68 -22.40
C SER A 104 -17.53 2.31 -21.77
N ILE A 105 -17.65 2.20 -20.44
CA ILE A 105 -17.40 0.96 -19.70
C ILE A 105 -18.28 -0.18 -20.22
N ASP A 106 -19.57 0.08 -20.45
CA ASP A 106 -20.52 -0.91 -20.98
C ASP A 106 -20.15 -1.37 -22.39
N GLU A 107 -19.77 -0.45 -23.27
CA GLU A 107 -19.31 -0.80 -24.62
C GLU A 107 -18.03 -1.63 -24.59
N CYS A 108 -17.11 -1.34 -23.66
CA CYS A 108 -15.90 -2.14 -23.48
C CYS A 108 -16.22 -3.58 -23.06
N LYS A 109 -17.17 -3.76 -22.12
CA LYS A 109 -17.65 -5.08 -21.70
C LYS A 109 -18.34 -5.83 -22.84
N ASP A 110 -19.21 -5.17 -23.60
CA ASP A 110 -19.97 -5.80 -24.69
C ASP A 110 -19.12 -6.12 -25.93
N ARG A 111 -18.03 -5.39 -26.19
CA ARG A 111 -17.16 -5.55 -27.38
C ARG A 111 -15.82 -6.24 -27.10
N ASP A 112 -15.63 -6.79 -25.90
CA ASP A 112 -14.35 -7.35 -25.45
C ASP A 112 -13.16 -6.38 -25.59
N ALA A 113 -13.41 -5.08 -25.39
CA ALA A 113 -12.41 -4.02 -25.47
C ALA A 113 -11.87 -3.63 -24.07
N THR A 114 -10.74 -2.93 -24.04
CA THR A 114 -10.15 -2.39 -22.81
C THR A 114 -10.64 -0.96 -22.61
N TYR A 115 -11.08 -0.62 -21.39
CA TYR A 115 -11.41 0.75 -21.03
C TYR A 115 -10.13 1.55 -20.80
N ALA A 116 -9.82 2.44 -21.73
CA ALA A 116 -8.56 3.17 -21.77
C ALA A 116 -8.72 4.55 -22.39
N ALA A 117 -7.87 5.48 -21.97
CA ALA A 117 -7.74 6.83 -22.53
C ALA A 117 -6.41 7.00 -23.27
N PRO A 118 -6.39 7.69 -24.42
CA PRO A 118 -5.15 8.05 -25.08
C PRO A 118 -4.29 8.98 -24.22
N LEU A 119 -3.03 8.61 -23.96
CA LEU A 119 -2.06 9.44 -23.26
C LEU A 119 -1.15 10.17 -24.26
N PHE A 120 -1.13 11.49 -24.16
CA PHE A 120 -0.25 12.37 -24.94
C PHE A 120 0.76 13.08 -24.04
N VAL A 121 1.96 13.26 -24.56
CA VAL A 121 3.05 13.98 -23.88
C VAL A 121 3.71 14.94 -24.86
N THR A 122 4.08 16.13 -24.40
CA THR A 122 4.85 17.07 -25.20
C THR A 122 6.33 16.68 -25.14
N ALA A 123 6.90 16.29 -26.28
CA ALA A 123 8.30 15.90 -26.39
C ALA A 123 9.10 17.01 -27.09
N GLU A 124 10.21 17.40 -26.50
CA GLU A 124 11.10 18.46 -26.99
C GLU A 124 12.46 17.85 -27.33
N PHE A 125 12.81 17.85 -28.62
CA PHE A 125 14.14 17.49 -29.08
C PHE A 125 15.00 18.74 -29.20
N MET A 126 16.17 18.74 -28.58
CA MET A 126 17.14 19.84 -28.63
C MET A 126 18.46 19.33 -29.21
N ASN A 127 18.92 19.99 -30.26
CA ASN A 127 20.29 19.84 -30.74
C ASN A 127 21.16 20.90 -30.06
N ASN A 128 22.10 20.46 -29.22
CA ASN A 128 22.95 21.35 -28.44
C ASN A 128 24.02 22.06 -29.29
N GLU A 129 24.34 21.54 -30.49
CA GLU A 129 25.29 22.17 -31.41
C GLU A 129 24.66 23.32 -32.19
N THR A 130 23.42 23.16 -32.66
CA THR A 130 22.71 24.19 -33.44
C THR A 130 21.82 25.09 -32.59
N GLY A 131 21.43 24.64 -31.40
CA GLY A 131 20.43 25.28 -30.55
C GLY A 131 19.00 25.12 -31.05
N GLU A 132 18.76 24.29 -32.07
CA GLU A 132 17.42 24.06 -32.62
C GLU A 132 16.58 23.20 -31.66
N ILE A 133 15.38 23.68 -31.33
CA ILE A 133 14.40 22.95 -30.51
C ILE A 133 13.20 22.59 -31.37
N LYS A 134 12.90 21.30 -31.47
CA LYS A 134 11.71 20.77 -32.13
C LYS A 134 10.76 20.20 -31.07
N SER A 135 9.65 20.88 -30.84
CA SER A 135 8.60 20.44 -29.90
C SER A 135 7.45 19.80 -30.66
N GLN A 136 6.95 18.66 -30.17
CA GLN A 136 5.82 17.94 -30.76
C GLN A 136 5.03 17.20 -29.68
N THR A 137 3.70 17.23 -29.76
CA THR A 137 2.85 16.36 -28.94
C THR A 137 2.84 14.95 -29.52
N VAL A 138 3.25 13.97 -28.72
CA VAL A 138 3.40 12.58 -29.13
C VAL A 138 2.45 11.69 -28.33
N PHE A 139 1.75 10.80 -29.04
CA PHE A 139 0.95 9.75 -28.44
C PHE A 139 1.86 8.68 -27.82
N ILE A 140 1.75 8.43 -26.52
CA ILE A 140 2.54 7.43 -25.79
C ILE A 140 1.84 6.07 -25.75
N GLY A 141 0.50 6.04 -25.78
CA GLY A 141 -0.26 4.79 -25.76
C GLY A 141 -1.67 4.95 -25.21
N ASP A 142 -2.50 3.93 -25.42
CA ASP A 142 -3.79 3.81 -24.74
C ASP A 142 -3.53 3.33 -23.31
N PHE A 143 -3.88 4.16 -22.33
CA PHE A 143 -3.63 3.91 -20.92
C PHE A 143 -4.91 3.38 -20.24
N PRO A 144 -4.89 2.18 -19.65
CA PRO A 144 -6.07 1.64 -18.95
C PRO A 144 -6.50 2.55 -17.80
N LEU A 145 -7.79 2.91 -17.79
CA LEU A 145 -8.38 3.73 -16.73
C LEU A 145 -9.07 2.88 -15.67
N MET A 146 -9.02 3.36 -14.43
CA MET A 146 -9.80 2.83 -13.34
C MET A 146 -11.24 3.34 -13.43
N THR A 147 -12.21 2.47 -13.17
CA THR A 147 -13.63 2.82 -13.05
C THR A 147 -13.93 3.45 -11.69
N ASP A 148 -15.09 4.08 -11.54
CA ASP A 148 -15.54 4.64 -10.25
C ASP A 148 -15.70 3.57 -9.15
N LYS A 149 -15.81 2.29 -9.54
CA LYS A 149 -15.87 1.14 -8.61
C LYS A 149 -14.49 0.66 -8.17
N GLY A 150 -13.39 1.29 -8.60
CA GLY A 150 -12.03 0.88 -8.26
C GLY A 150 -11.53 -0.36 -9.01
N THR A 151 -12.05 -0.61 -10.21
CA THR A 151 -11.72 -1.79 -11.07
C THR A 151 -11.18 -1.35 -12.42
N PHE A 152 -10.64 -2.30 -13.20
CA PHE A 152 -10.19 -2.09 -14.58
C PHE A 152 -10.93 -3.02 -15.53
N ILE A 153 -11.31 -2.54 -16.72
CA ILE A 153 -11.85 -3.39 -17.78
C ILE A 153 -10.77 -3.69 -18.80
N VAL A 154 -10.35 -4.95 -18.88
CA VAL A 154 -9.26 -5.41 -19.76
C VAL A 154 -9.80 -6.52 -20.63
N SER A 155 -9.87 -6.25 -21.94
CA SER A 155 -10.44 -7.16 -22.94
C SER A 155 -11.84 -7.66 -22.55
N GLY A 156 -12.75 -6.74 -22.22
CA GLY A 156 -14.13 -7.02 -21.81
C GLY A 156 -14.30 -7.53 -20.38
N THR A 157 -13.23 -7.97 -19.72
CA THR A 157 -13.34 -8.57 -18.39
C THR A 157 -12.93 -7.59 -17.29
N GLU A 158 -13.71 -7.58 -16.21
CA GLU A 158 -13.44 -6.76 -15.04
C GLU A 158 -12.35 -7.39 -14.15
N ARG A 159 -11.34 -6.59 -13.82
CA ARG A 159 -10.14 -6.98 -13.07
C ARG A 159 -9.87 -6.02 -11.94
N VAL A 160 -9.15 -6.49 -10.93
CA VAL A 160 -8.68 -5.70 -9.81
C VAL A 160 -7.18 -5.87 -9.64
N VAL A 161 -6.50 -4.78 -9.33
CA VAL A 161 -5.08 -4.79 -9.00
C VAL A 161 -4.93 -4.89 -7.49
N VAL A 162 -4.42 -6.03 -7.02
CA VAL A 162 -4.24 -6.31 -5.59
C VAL A 162 -3.01 -5.57 -5.07
N SER A 163 -3.15 -4.92 -3.91
CA SER A 163 -2.05 -4.22 -3.26
C SER A 163 -1.03 -5.21 -2.70
N GLN A 164 0.26 -4.91 -2.84
CA GLN A 164 1.34 -5.84 -2.55
C GLN A 164 2.15 -5.42 -1.33
N LEU A 165 2.26 -6.29 -0.32
CA LEU A 165 3.11 -6.07 0.84
C LEU A 165 4.55 -6.50 0.52
N VAL A 166 5.49 -5.56 0.64
CA VAL A 166 6.91 -5.76 0.37
C VAL A 166 7.75 -5.19 1.51
N ARG A 167 9.01 -5.65 1.62
CA ARG A 167 9.97 -4.99 2.52
C ARG A 167 10.25 -3.59 2.00
N SER A 168 10.26 -2.62 2.91
CA SER A 168 10.62 -1.25 2.53
C SER A 168 12.12 -1.17 2.16
N PRO A 169 12.54 -0.29 1.26
CA PRO A 169 13.91 0.17 1.17
C PRO A 169 14.33 0.82 2.50
N GLY A 170 15.59 0.67 2.86
CA GLY A 170 16.14 1.17 4.11
C GLY A 170 17.32 0.33 4.60
N VAL A 171 17.70 0.55 5.85
CA VAL A 171 18.76 -0.18 6.55
C VAL A 171 18.12 -1.07 7.60
N TYR A 172 18.54 -2.34 7.64
CA TYR A 172 18.00 -3.37 8.55
C TYR A 172 19.12 -4.03 9.32
N PHE A 173 18.96 -4.14 10.63
CA PHE A 173 19.90 -4.82 11.51
C PHE A 173 19.30 -6.12 12.05
N GLU A 174 20.00 -7.23 11.89
CA GLU A 174 19.56 -8.56 12.34
C GLU A 174 20.60 -9.14 13.29
N GLN A 175 20.14 -9.76 14.39
CA GLN A 175 20.97 -10.58 15.28
C GLN A 175 20.50 -12.03 15.13
N THR A 176 21.41 -12.91 14.74
CA THR A 176 21.09 -14.33 14.51
C THR A 176 22.10 -15.23 15.20
N PRO A 177 21.67 -16.26 15.95
CA PRO A 177 22.61 -17.19 16.55
C PRO A 177 23.31 -18.02 15.47
N ASP A 178 24.64 -18.13 15.55
CA ASP A 178 25.38 -19.00 14.64
C ASP A 178 25.05 -20.47 14.92
N LYS A 179 24.90 -21.28 13.87
CA LYS A 179 24.58 -22.71 14.02
C LYS A 179 25.78 -23.54 14.49
N THR A 180 26.99 -22.99 14.38
CA THR A 180 28.25 -23.73 14.61
C THR A 180 29.03 -23.24 15.82
N SER A 181 28.59 -22.17 16.47
CA SER A 181 29.25 -21.58 17.63
C SER A 181 28.23 -20.91 18.53
N ASP A 182 28.57 -20.72 19.80
CA ASP A 182 27.72 -20.05 20.78
C ASP A 182 27.74 -18.51 20.64
N LYS A 183 28.04 -18.01 19.45
CA LYS A 183 28.14 -16.57 19.15
C LYS A 183 27.03 -16.15 18.20
N ASP A 184 26.57 -14.94 18.39
CA ASP A 184 25.64 -14.30 17.47
C ASP A 184 26.38 -13.68 16.28
N ILE A 185 25.74 -13.75 15.12
CA ILE A 185 26.12 -13.04 13.90
C ILE A 185 25.21 -11.83 13.79
N PHE A 186 25.84 -10.67 13.68
CA PHE A 186 25.15 -9.40 13.47
C PHE A 186 25.25 -9.03 12.01
N THR A 187 24.14 -8.70 11.38
CA THR A 187 24.08 -8.35 9.96
C THR A 187 23.38 -7.03 9.78
N CYS A 188 23.92 -6.16 8.93
CA CYS A 188 23.27 -4.94 8.46
C CYS A 188 23.03 -5.07 6.95
N LYS A 189 21.80 -4.86 6.49
CA LYS A 189 21.43 -4.91 5.08
C LYS A 189 20.87 -3.57 4.66
N VAL A 190 21.54 -2.91 3.72
CA VAL A 190 21.05 -1.69 3.05
C VAL A 190 20.36 -2.11 1.75
N ILE A 191 19.04 -2.03 1.76
CA ILE A 191 18.18 -2.45 0.65
C ILE A 191 17.68 -1.22 -0.09
N PRO A 192 18.09 -0.98 -1.35
CA PRO A 192 17.56 0.11 -2.16
C PRO A 192 16.18 -0.21 -2.74
N SER A 193 15.48 0.82 -3.23
CA SER A 193 14.32 0.65 -4.10
C SER A 193 14.76 0.06 -5.45
N ARG A 194 15.90 0.54 -5.97
CA ARG A 194 16.54 0.06 -7.20
C ARG A 194 18.05 0.20 -7.08
N GLY A 195 18.80 -0.85 -7.41
CA GLY A 195 20.27 -0.82 -7.41
C GLY A 195 20.89 -2.01 -6.68
N ALA A 196 22.19 -1.92 -6.45
CA ALA A 196 22.99 -2.97 -5.80
C ALA A 196 22.76 -3.02 -4.30
N TRP A 197 22.74 -4.21 -3.70
CA TRP A 197 22.65 -4.32 -2.24
C TRP A 197 24.01 -4.02 -1.59
N LEU A 198 23.99 -3.48 -0.37
CA LEU A 198 25.17 -3.29 0.46
C LEU A 198 24.92 -3.96 1.81
N GLU A 199 25.77 -4.90 2.18
CA GLU A 199 25.59 -5.72 3.39
C GLU A 199 26.86 -5.66 4.25
N PHE A 200 26.69 -5.46 5.55
CA PHE A 200 27.75 -5.59 6.56
C PHE A 200 27.45 -6.78 7.47
N GLU A 201 28.48 -7.48 7.91
CA GLU A 201 28.33 -8.65 8.77
C GLU A 201 29.48 -8.73 9.76
N ILE A 202 29.16 -8.86 11.04
CA ILE A 202 30.11 -9.24 12.09
C ILE A 202 29.97 -10.73 12.30
N ASP A 203 30.99 -11.48 11.91
CA ASP A 203 30.99 -12.94 12.03
C ASP A 203 31.46 -13.42 13.40
N LYS A 204 31.41 -14.75 13.62
CA LYS A 204 31.88 -15.41 14.84
C LYS A 204 33.35 -15.17 15.23
N ARG A 205 34.16 -14.59 14.34
CA ARG A 205 35.56 -14.19 14.62
C ARG A 205 35.65 -12.73 15.06
N ASP A 206 34.50 -12.10 15.32
CA ASP A 206 34.29 -10.69 15.65
C ASP A 206 34.95 -9.74 14.65
N GLN A 207 34.92 -10.12 13.36
CA GLN A 207 35.45 -9.30 12.27
C GLN A 207 34.33 -8.70 11.43
N VAL A 208 34.50 -7.44 11.07
CA VAL A 208 33.51 -6.70 10.29
C VAL A 208 33.80 -6.87 8.80
N GLY A 209 32.92 -7.61 8.14
CA GLY A 209 32.96 -7.79 6.70
C GLY A 209 31.90 -7.00 5.95
N VAL A 210 32.12 -6.83 4.65
CA VAL A 210 31.20 -6.21 3.71
C VAL A 210 30.98 -7.11 2.50
N ARG A 211 29.75 -7.15 1.99
CA ARG A 211 29.40 -7.72 0.68
C ARG A 211 28.75 -6.65 -0.18
N LEU A 212 29.29 -6.45 -1.37
CA LEU A 212 28.74 -5.57 -2.40
C LEU A 212 27.97 -6.43 -3.39
N ASP A 213 26.68 -6.16 -3.61
CA ASP A 213 25.82 -6.86 -4.58
C ASP A 213 25.84 -8.39 -4.45
N ARG A 214 25.79 -8.89 -3.20
CA ARG A 214 25.82 -10.32 -2.85
C ARG A 214 27.05 -11.06 -3.42
N LYS A 215 28.14 -10.36 -3.68
CA LYS A 215 29.43 -10.94 -4.09
C LYS A 215 30.25 -11.39 -2.88
N ARG A 216 31.50 -11.78 -3.12
CA ARG A 216 32.41 -12.32 -2.10
C ARG A 216 32.62 -11.32 -0.96
N LYS A 217 32.64 -11.84 0.29
CA LYS A 217 32.92 -11.09 1.51
C LYS A 217 34.31 -10.45 1.45
N GLN A 218 34.41 -9.21 1.91
CA GLN A 218 35.65 -8.43 2.06
C GLN A 218 35.69 -7.82 3.46
N ASN A 219 36.86 -7.36 3.91
CA ASN A 219 36.93 -6.59 5.15
C ASN A 219 36.29 -5.21 4.93
N VAL A 220 35.57 -4.70 5.93
CA VAL A 220 34.90 -3.38 5.82
C VAL A 220 35.91 -2.23 5.59
N THR A 221 37.14 -2.40 6.12
CA THR A 221 38.24 -1.45 5.96
C THR A 221 38.64 -1.24 4.50
N VAL A 222 38.50 -2.26 3.65
CA VAL A 222 38.75 -2.16 2.20
C VAL A 222 37.73 -1.22 1.55
N LEU A 223 36.46 -1.28 1.95
CA LEU A 223 35.45 -0.34 1.44
C LEU A 223 35.75 1.09 1.91
N LEU A 224 36.06 1.28 3.19
CA LEU A 224 36.39 2.62 3.73
C LEU A 224 37.61 3.22 3.03
N LYS A 225 38.67 2.44 2.83
CA LYS A 225 39.88 2.86 2.08
C LYS A 225 39.55 3.20 0.62
N ALA A 226 38.70 2.41 -0.05
CA ALA A 226 38.25 2.69 -1.41
C ALA A 226 37.46 4.01 -1.51
N LEU A 227 36.67 4.35 -0.46
CA LEU A 227 35.97 5.63 -0.31
C LEU A 227 36.89 6.80 0.10
N GLY A 228 38.20 6.58 0.21
CA GLY A 228 39.20 7.62 0.50
C GLY A 228 39.47 7.86 1.98
N TRP A 229 39.09 6.95 2.87
CA TRP A 229 39.42 7.05 4.29
C TRP A 229 40.82 6.50 4.57
N SER A 230 41.63 7.26 5.32
CA SER A 230 42.92 6.79 5.86
C SER A 230 42.71 5.88 7.08
N GLU A 231 43.70 5.05 7.39
CA GLU A 231 43.67 4.19 8.58
C GLU A 231 43.50 5.00 9.87
N ASP A 232 44.19 6.13 9.98
CA ASP A 232 44.07 7.04 11.13
C ASP A 232 42.63 7.54 11.31
N ARG A 233 41.96 7.93 10.21
CA ARG A 233 40.55 8.38 10.25
C ARG A 233 39.60 7.25 10.63
N ILE A 234 39.86 6.03 10.16
CA ILE A 234 39.08 4.85 10.53
C ILE A 234 39.21 4.57 12.03
N LEU A 235 40.43 4.66 12.57
CA LEU A 235 40.70 4.47 14.01
C LEU A 235 40.13 5.61 14.87
N GLU A 236 40.16 6.86 14.39
CA GLU A 236 39.54 7.98 15.09
C GLU A 236 38.02 7.78 15.22
N GLN A 237 37.35 7.34 14.14
CA GLN A 237 35.90 7.16 14.12
C GLN A 237 35.43 5.89 14.83
N PHE A 238 36.14 4.78 14.63
CA PHE A 238 35.68 3.43 15.02
C PHE A 238 36.62 2.71 15.98
N GLY A 239 37.74 3.32 16.40
CA GLY A 239 38.77 2.68 17.21
C GLY A 239 38.30 2.25 18.61
N GLN A 240 37.15 2.75 19.04
CA GLN A 240 36.46 2.27 20.24
C GLN A 240 35.93 0.84 20.11
N TYR A 241 35.71 0.34 18.88
CA TYR A 241 35.17 -0.99 18.61
C TYR A 241 36.28 -2.01 18.38
N ASP A 242 36.36 -3.04 19.22
CA ASP A 242 37.37 -4.10 19.09
C ASP A 242 37.25 -4.87 17.78
N SER A 243 36.02 -5.04 17.27
CA SER A 243 35.75 -5.71 16.00
C SER A 243 36.42 -5.02 14.80
N ILE A 244 36.44 -3.68 14.79
CA ILE A 244 37.10 -2.89 13.75
C ILE A 244 38.62 -2.96 13.89
N ARG A 245 39.15 -2.86 15.13
CA ARG A 245 40.59 -2.99 15.38
C ARG A 245 41.14 -4.33 14.89
N MET A 246 40.48 -5.44 15.22
CA MET A 246 40.86 -6.77 14.74
C MET A 246 40.71 -6.95 13.22
N THR A 247 39.79 -6.19 12.61
CA THR A 247 39.61 -6.20 11.14
C THR A 247 40.77 -5.47 10.46
N LEU A 248 41.19 -4.33 11.02
CA LEU A 248 42.30 -3.52 10.50
C LEU A 248 43.64 -4.26 10.65
N GLU A 249 43.89 -4.94 11.76
CA GLU A 249 45.11 -5.75 11.97
C GLU A 249 45.28 -6.88 10.95
N LYS A 250 44.17 -7.44 10.44
CA LYS A 250 44.19 -8.49 9.41
C LYS A 250 43.98 -7.95 7.99
N ASP A 251 43.91 -6.63 7.83
CA ASP A 251 43.81 -6.03 6.52
C ASP A 251 45.18 -6.06 5.83
N HIS A 252 45.21 -6.47 4.56
CA HIS A 252 46.42 -6.55 3.74
C HIS A 252 46.52 -5.40 2.74
N VAL A 253 45.46 -4.60 2.61
CA VAL A 253 45.37 -3.49 1.67
C VAL A 253 45.65 -2.20 2.43
N THR A 254 46.58 -1.37 1.96
CA THR A 254 46.96 -0.13 2.68
C THR A 254 46.55 1.13 1.93
N THR A 255 46.57 1.09 0.60
CA THR A 255 46.29 2.26 -0.24
C THR A 255 44.86 2.23 -0.80
N GLN A 256 44.32 3.40 -1.12
CA GLN A 256 43.01 3.53 -1.78
C GLN A 256 42.98 2.81 -3.13
N ASP A 257 44.07 2.90 -3.90
CA ASP A 257 44.17 2.29 -5.23
C ASP A 257 44.12 0.76 -5.14
N GLU A 258 44.86 0.15 -4.22
CA GLU A 258 44.80 -1.28 -3.97
C GLU A 258 43.40 -1.72 -3.55
N ALA A 259 42.71 -0.92 -2.73
CA ALA A 259 41.35 -1.20 -2.27
C ALA A 259 40.33 -1.17 -3.41
N LEU A 260 40.40 -0.17 -4.28
CA LEU A 260 39.57 -0.06 -5.48
C LEU A 260 39.79 -1.25 -6.42
N LEU A 261 41.06 -1.64 -6.65
CA LEU A 261 41.39 -2.77 -7.51
C LEU A 261 40.93 -4.11 -6.91
N ASP A 262 41.02 -4.29 -5.59
CA ASP A 262 40.54 -5.50 -4.91
C ASP A 262 39.01 -5.64 -5.00
N ILE A 263 38.27 -4.54 -4.78
CA ILE A 263 36.83 -4.48 -4.98
C ILE A 263 36.47 -4.82 -6.43
N TYR A 264 37.17 -4.22 -7.41
CA TYR A 264 36.91 -4.46 -8.83
C TYR A 264 37.08 -5.93 -9.22
N ARG A 265 38.18 -6.56 -8.80
CA ARG A 265 38.46 -7.98 -9.09
C ARG A 265 37.37 -8.92 -8.58
N LYS A 266 36.74 -8.59 -7.44
CA LYS A 266 35.68 -9.40 -6.84
C LYS A 266 34.30 -9.12 -7.44
N LEU A 267 34.04 -7.89 -7.86
CA LEU A 267 32.81 -7.53 -8.56
C LEU A 267 32.78 -8.05 -9.99
N ARG A 268 33.91 -7.92 -10.72
CA ARG A 268 34.07 -8.31 -12.12
C ARG A 268 35.28 -9.25 -12.31
N PRO A 269 35.14 -10.54 -11.94
CA PRO A 269 36.22 -11.50 -12.11
C PRO A 269 36.50 -11.72 -13.61
N GLY A 270 37.72 -11.44 -14.05
CA GLY A 270 38.19 -11.68 -15.42
C GLY A 270 38.39 -10.43 -16.28
N GLU A 271 37.93 -9.27 -15.82
CA GLU A 271 38.27 -7.98 -16.46
C GLU A 271 39.58 -7.42 -15.86
N PRO A 272 40.47 -6.84 -16.69
CA PRO A 272 41.69 -6.21 -16.18
C PRO A 272 41.31 -5.01 -15.30
N PRO A 273 41.79 -4.96 -14.04
CA PRO A 273 41.39 -3.89 -13.13
C PRO A 273 42.18 -2.62 -13.45
N ALA A 274 41.45 -1.51 -13.64
CA ALA A 274 42.01 -0.17 -13.78
C ALA A 274 41.43 0.73 -12.68
N ARG A 275 42.24 1.63 -12.12
CA ARG A 275 41.85 2.51 -11.02
C ARG A 275 40.59 3.32 -11.33
N GLU A 276 40.61 4.05 -12.44
CA GLU A 276 39.49 4.89 -12.88
C GLU A 276 38.22 4.08 -13.11
N ALA A 277 38.35 2.90 -13.74
CA ALA A 277 37.22 2.01 -13.98
C ALA A 277 36.63 1.48 -12.66
N ALA A 278 37.46 1.23 -11.65
CA ALA A 278 37.03 0.77 -10.33
C ALA A 278 36.30 1.86 -9.53
N GLU A 279 36.83 3.07 -9.54
CA GLU A 279 36.19 4.24 -8.92
C GLU A 279 34.85 4.57 -9.59
N GLN A 280 34.81 4.56 -10.92
CA GLN A 280 33.57 4.78 -11.67
C GLN A 280 32.56 3.66 -11.43
N LEU A 281 33.00 2.40 -11.31
CA LEU A 281 32.14 1.28 -10.99
C LEU A 281 31.50 1.46 -9.60
N LEU A 282 32.29 1.78 -8.58
CA LEU A 282 31.80 1.99 -7.22
C LEU A 282 30.81 3.17 -7.16
N THR A 283 31.14 4.27 -7.84
CA THR A 283 30.27 5.44 -7.99
C THR A 283 28.95 5.09 -8.65
N ASN A 284 28.98 4.30 -9.73
CA ASN A 284 27.80 3.84 -10.42
C ASN A 284 26.94 2.88 -9.61
N TYR A 285 27.51 2.17 -8.64
CA TYR A 285 26.79 1.21 -7.81
C TYR A 285 25.97 1.87 -6.71
N TYR A 286 26.45 2.96 -6.09
CA TYR A 286 25.83 3.52 -4.89
C TYR A 286 25.55 5.03 -4.94
N PHE A 287 26.27 5.79 -5.77
CA PHE A 287 26.26 7.25 -5.77
C PHE A 287 25.64 7.86 -7.05
N ASN A 288 25.37 7.05 -8.07
CA ASN A 288 24.79 7.52 -9.33
C ASN A 288 23.25 7.37 -9.34
N PRO A 289 22.47 8.46 -9.39
CA PRO A 289 20.99 8.41 -9.36
C PRO A 289 20.39 7.66 -10.55
N LYS A 290 21.07 7.62 -11.71
CA LYS A 290 20.60 6.86 -12.88
C LYS A 290 20.63 5.35 -12.63
N ARG A 291 21.44 4.85 -11.70
CA ARG A 291 21.64 3.40 -11.46
C ARG A 291 21.25 2.93 -10.06
N TYR A 292 21.21 3.84 -9.09
CA TYR A 292 20.90 3.57 -7.70
C TYR A 292 19.86 4.56 -7.18
N ASP A 293 18.87 4.05 -6.44
CA ASP A 293 17.77 4.84 -5.93
C ASP A 293 17.14 4.18 -4.68
N LEU A 294 17.04 4.93 -3.59
CA LEU A 294 16.41 4.56 -2.32
C LEU A 294 14.90 4.86 -2.31
N ALA A 295 14.42 5.68 -3.24
CA ALA A 295 13.17 6.43 -3.18
C ALA A 295 13.08 7.34 -1.94
N LYS A 296 12.14 8.29 -1.95
CA LYS A 296 11.89 9.21 -0.82
C LYS A 296 11.68 8.44 0.51
N VAL A 297 10.93 7.34 0.45
CA VAL A 297 10.67 6.46 1.60
C VAL A 297 11.93 5.77 2.13
N GLY A 298 12.86 5.34 1.26
CA GLY A 298 14.10 4.72 1.72
C GLY A 298 14.99 5.73 2.43
N ARG A 299 15.09 6.96 1.88
CA ARG A 299 15.79 8.07 2.53
C ARG A 299 15.17 8.40 3.89
N TYR A 300 13.85 8.53 3.96
CA TYR A 300 13.10 8.74 5.21
C TYR A 300 13.42 7.66 6.26
N LYS A 301 13.38 6.38 5.88
CA LYS A 301 13.71 5.29 6.81
C LYS A 301 15.16 5.30 7.30
N ILE A 302 16.11 5.57 6.40
CA ILE A 302 17.54 5.63 6.77
C ILE A 302 17.78 6.77 7.75
N ASN A 303 17.22 7.94 7.46
CA ASN A 303 17.28 9.10 8.34
C ASN A 303 16.73 8.79 9.73
N GLN A 304 15.52 8.21 9.79
CA GLN A 304 14.87 7.85 11.06
C GLN A 304 15.65 6.76 11.84
N LYS A 305 16.19 5.74 11.15
CA LYS A 305 16.88 4.61 11.80
C LYS A 305 18.29 4.97 12.26
N LEU A 306 19.00 5.80 11.50
CA LEU A 306 20.39 6.16 11.80
C LEU A 306 20.53 7.50 12.55
N GLY A 307 19.44 8.28 12.69
CA GLY A 307 19.46 9.63 13.28
C GLY A 307 20.20 10.62 12.38
N LEU A 308 19.81 10.67 11.10
CA LEU A 308 20.39 11.58 10.10
C LEU A 308 19.32 12.53 9.57
N ASN A 309 19.69 13.78 9.32
CA ASN A 309 18.78 14.84 8.84
C ASN A 309 19.06 15.24 7.38
N LEU A 310 19.26 14.26 6.49
CA LEU A 310 19.49 14.51 5.07
C LEU A 310 18.19 14.83 4.32
N PRO A 311 18.18 15.72 3.31
CA PRO A 311 16.98 16.01 2.53
C PRO A 311 16.39 14.76 1.86
N PHE A 312 15.06 14.64 1.85
CA PHE A 312 14.36 13.49 1.24
C PHE A 312 14.58 13.34 -0.27
N ASP A 313 14.98 14.42 -0.94
CA ASP A 313 15.34 14.42 -2.36
C ASP A 313 16.71 13.78 -2.63
N THR A 314 17.52 13.54 -1.58
CA THR A 314 18.79 12.83 -1.70
C THR A 314 18.51 11.32 -1.75
N GLN A 315 18.15 10.82 -2.93
CA GLN A 315 17.70 9.43 -3.12
C GLN A 315 18.83 8.43 -3.37
N VAL A 316 20.08 8.86 -3.41
CA VAL A 316 21.28 7.98 -3.46
C VAL A 316 21.87 7.81 -2.07
N LEU A 317 22.68 6.77 -1.85
CA LEU A 317 23.44 6.65 -0.61
C LEU A 317 24.49 7.77 -0.51
N THR A 318 24.83 8.15 0.71
CA THR A 318 25.96 9.02 1.02
C THR A 318 27.02 8.25 1.80
N ILE A 319 28.23 8.80 1.87
CA ILE A 319 29.29 8.20 2.69
C ILE A 319 28.89 8.21 4.17
N ASP A 320 28.19 9.26 4.62
CA ASP A 320 27.71 9.38 6.00
C ASP A 320 26.70 8.28 6.35
N ASP A 321 25.82 7.91 5.42
CA ASP A 321 24.91 6.76 5.61
C ASP A 321 25.68 5.45 5.84
N ILE A 322 26.73 5.22 5.05
CA ILE A 322 27.56 4.01 5.13
C ILE A 322 28.29 3.97 6.48
N VAL A 323 28.88 5.08 6.89
CA VAL A 323 29.61 5.23 8.15
C VAL A 323 28.68 5.03 9.34
N ALA A 324 27.51 5.68 9.34
CA ALA A 324 26.52 5.55 10.39
C ALA A 324 25.96 4.12 10.51
N ALA A 325 25.78 3.42 9.38
CA ALA A 325 25.37 2.02 9.36
C ALA A 325 26.45 1.08 9.93
N ILE A 326 27.74 1.33 9.64
CA ILE A 326 28.87 0.59 10.21
C ILE A 326 28.98 0.84 11.71
N ASP A 327 28.82 2.09 12.15
CA ASP A 327 28.84 2.44 13.57
C ASP A 327 27.70 1.74 14.33
N TYR A 328 26.49 1.76 13.77
CA TYR A 328 25.32 1.13 14.38
C TYR A 328 25.48 -0.39 14.54
N ILE A 329 25.95 -1.12 13.51
CA ILE A 329 26.16 -2.58 13.63
C ILE A 329 27.26 -2.92 14.64
N CYS A 330 28.30 -2.09 14.75
CA CYS A 330 29.36 -2.30 15.75
C CYS A 330 28.84 -2.04 17.18
N ALA A 331 28.04 -0.98 17.37
CA ALA A 331 27.38 -0.69 18.64
C ALA A 331 26.41 -1.81 19.07
N LEU A 332 25.63 -2.34 18.13
CA LEU A 332 24.72 -3.45 18.37
C LEU A 332 25.48 -4.72 18.81
N HIS A 333 26.62 -5.02 18.17
CA HIS A 333 27.47 -6.14 18.55
C HIS A 333 28.12 -5.97 19.94
N GLU A 334 28.44 -4.75 20.36
CA GLU A 334 28.92 -4.47 21.72
C GLU A 334 27.81 -4.42 22.79
N GLY A 335 26.54 -4.56 22.40
CA GLY A 335 25.41 -4.50 23.31
C GLY A 335 25.11 -3.09 23.83
N LYS A 336 25.52 -2.04 23.10
CA LYS A 336 25.11 -0.66 23.40
C LYS A 336 23.62 -0.52 23.08
N THR A 337 22.89 0.18 23.94
CA THR A 337 21.44 0.42 23.77
C THR A 337 21.16 1.76 23.09
N GLU A 338 22.13 2.69 23.10
CA GLU A 338 21.97 4.05 22.60
C GLU A 338 23.28 4.52 21.95
N ILE A 339 23.15 5.32 20.89
CA ILE A 339 24.25 6.07 20.27
C ILE A 339 23.85 7.53 20.22
N GLU A 340 24.73 8.40 20.68
CA GLU A 340 24.60 9.85 20.47
C GLU A 340 25.04 10.20 19.05
N ARG A 341 24.18 10.91 18.32
CA ARG A 341 24.48 11.46 16.99
C ARG A 341 24.85 12.93 17.09
N ALA A 342 25.41 13.45 16.00
CA ALA A 342 25.60 14.89 15.84
C ALA A 342 24.25 15.61 16.06
N GLU A 343 24.27 16.80 16.64
CA GLU A 343 23.08 17.59 17.05
C GLU A 343 22.38 17.13 18.34
N GLY A 344 22.91 16.12 19.06
CA GLY A 344 22.40 15.72 20.38
C GLY A 344 21.17 14.81 20.32
N GLU A 345 20.84 14.25 19.16
CA GLU A 345 19.84 13.19 19.04
C GLU A 345 20.42 11.85 19.52
N THR A 346 19.67 11.17 20.39
CA THR A 346 19.98 9.81 20.84
C THR A 346 19.20 8.81 19.98
N VAL A 347 19.91 7.87 19.37
CA VAL A 347 19.31 6.78 18.57
C VAL A 347 19.34 5.50 19.39
N ILE A 348 18.17 4.84 19.51
CA ILE A 348 18.05 3.53 20.17
C ILE A 348 18.66 2.47 19.26
N VAL A 349 19.56 1.66 19.82
CA VAL A 349 20.24 0.56 19.14
C VAL A 349 19.55 -0.74 19.48
N GLU A 350 18.84 -1.27 18.49
CA GLU A 350 18.19 -2.57 18.54
C GLU A 350 18.20 -3.26 17.17
N ALA A 351 18.03 -4.58 17.20
CA ALA A 351 17.76 -5.37 16.01
C ALA A 351 16.35 -5.09 15.49
N ASP A 352 16.19 -5.12 14.18
CA ASP A 352 14.93 -4.90 13.49
C ASP A 352 14.14 -6.21 13.34
N ASP A 353 12.85 -6.14 13.65
CA ASP A 353 11.90 -7.17 13.25
C ASP A 353 11.47 -6.94 11.78
N ILE A 354 11.80 -7.91 10.92
CA ILE A 354 11.51 -7.87 9.48
C ILE A 354 10.02 -7.98 9.12
N ASP A 355 9.20 -8.43 10.06
CA ASP A 355 7.77 -8.65 9.92
C ASP A 355 6.94 -7.47 10.47
N HIS A 356 7.57 -6.62 11.28
CA HIS A 356 7.00 -5.34 11.72
C HIS A 356 6.51 -4.47 10.56
N PHE A 357 5.31 -3.88 10.67
CA PHE A 357 4.75 -2.98 9.64
C PHE A 357 5.46 -1.62 9.52
N GLY A 358 6.42 -1.30 10.40
CA GLY A 358 7.39 -0.22 10.17
C GLY A 358 8.49 -0.60 9.15
N ASN A 359 8.67 -1.90 8.93
CA ASN A 359 9.68 -2.49 8.05
C ASN A 359 9.08 -3.08 6.76
N ARG A 360 7.76 -3.25 6.73
CA ARG A 360 6.98 -3.64 5.56
C ARG A 360 6.13 -2.47 5.08
N ARG A 361 6.05 -2.29 3.77
CA ARG A 361 5.20 -1.28 3.13
C ARG A 361 4.29 -1.93 2.11
N LEU A 362 3.18 -1.25 1.83
CA LEU A 362 2.23 -1.61 0.82
C LEU A 362 2.50 -0.84 -0.48
N ARG A 363 2.78 -1.56 -1.55
CA ARG A 363 2.73 -1.02 -2.92
C ARG A 363 1.28 -1.05 -3.38
N THR A 364 0.72 0.13 -3.55
CA THR A 364 -0.64 0.33 -4.05
C THR A 364 -0.68 0.28 -5.58
N VAL A 365 -1.87 0.23 -6.16
CA VAL A 365 -2.10 0.13 -7.61
C VAL A 365 -1.32 1.18 -8.43
N GLY A 366 -1.29 2.43 -7.96
CA GLY A 366 -0.56 3.52 -8.58
C GLY A 366 0.94 3.22 -8.69
N GLU A 367 1.59 2.84 -7.59
CA GLU A 367 3.02 2.51 -7.56
C GLU A 367 3.33 1.27 -8.43
N LEU A 368 2.44 0.26 -8.42
CA LEU A 368 2.62 -0.93 -9.24
C LEU A 368 2.60 -0.60 -10.73
N ILE A 369 1.63 0.22 -11.19
CA ILE A 369 1.56 0.67 -12.58
C ILE A 369 2.75 1.60 -12.90
N GLN A 370 3.12 2.51 -11.99
CA GLN A 370 4.28 3.39 -12.12
C GLN A 370 5.57 2.60 -12.42
N ASN A 371 5.80 1.52 -11.68
CA ASN A 371 6.97 0.65 -11.89
C ASN A 371 6.99 -0.04 -13.25
N GLN A 372 5.83 -0.43 -13.78
CA GLN A 372 5.73 -1.05 -15.10
C GLN A 372 5.95 -0.02 -16.22
N LEU A 373 5.40 1.18 -16.07
CA LEU A 373 5.68 2.31 -16.95
C LEU A 373 7.16 2.65 -16.97
N ARG A 374 7.80 2.77 -15.80
CA ARG A 374 9.24 3.03 -15.67
C ARG A 374 10.06 1.98 -16.42
N THR A 375 9.71 0.70 -16.29
CA THR A 375 10.37 -0.39 -17.03
C THR A 375 10.17 -0.27 -18.54
N GLY A 376 8.95 0.06 -18.99
CA GLY A 376 8.64 0.28 -20.41
C GLY A 376 9.37 1.49 -21.00
N LEU A 377 9.41 2.58 -20.24
CA LEU A 377 10.08 3.83 -20.61
C LEU A 377 11.61 3.68 -20.61
N GLY A 378 12.21 2.93 -19.68
CA GLY A 378 13.65 2.62 -19.74
C GLY A 378 14.05 1.79 -20.98
N ARG A 379 13.16 0.91 -21.46
CA ARG A 379 13.36 0.22 -22.76
C ARG A 379 13.24 1.19 -23.94
N MET A 380 12.28 2.12 -23.88
CA MET A 380 12.11 3.18 -24.88
C MET A 380 13.32 4.12 -24.91
N GLU A 381 13.86 4.50 -23.74
CA GLU A 381 15.03 5.35 -23.58
C GLU A 381 16.22 4.81 -24.37
N ARG A 382 16.47 3.50 -24.24
CA ARG A 382 17.54 2.81 -24.95
C ARG A 382 17.36 2.91 -26.47
N VAL A 383 16.12 2.72 -26.95
CA VAL A 383 15.80 2.84 -28.39
C VAL A 383 15.99 4.29 -28.87
N VAL A 384 15.65 5.28 -28.06
CA VAL A 384 15.87 6.70 -28.36
C VAL A 384 17.36 7.00 -28.51
N ARG A 385 18.20 6.57 -27.54
CA ARG A 385 19.66 6.74 -27.59
C ARG A 385 20.29 6.08 -28.82
N ASP A 386 19.87 4.86 -29.13
CA ASP A 386 20.34 4.14 -30.33
C ASP A 386 19.91 4.86 -31.63
N ARG A 387 18.72 5.46 -31.66
CA ARG A 387 18.23 6.22 -32.83
C ARG A 387 18.91 7.57 -33.00
N MET A 388 19.23 8.28 -31.90
CA MET A 388 19.96 9.54 -31.96
C MET A 388 21.33 9.40 -32.63
N THR A 389 22.00 8.25 -32.48
CA THR A 389 23.31 8.01 -33.08
C THR A 389 23.26 7.48 -34.52
N THR A 390 22.11 6.96 -34.96
CA THR A 390 21.96 6.28 -36.26
C THR A 390 21.17 7.08 -37.30
N GLN A 391 20.30 8.00 -36.87
CA GLN A 391 19.51 8.84 -37.75
C GLN A 391 20.27 10.11 -38.16
N ASP A 392 19.92 10.65 -39.33
CA ASP A 392 20.46 11.92 -39.81
C ASP A 392 19.91 13.10 -39.00
N ILE A 393 20.81 13.91 -38.45
CA ILE A 393 20.55 14.93 -37.43
C ILE A 393 19.48 15.93 -37.89
N GLU A 394 19.50 16.35 -39.16
CA GLU A 394 18.55 17.35 -39.69
C GLU A 394 17.12 16.79 -39.80
N ALA A 395 16.98 15.47 -40.00
CA ALA A 395 15.70 14.79 -40.19
C ALA A 395 15.06 14.29 -38.88
N ILE A 396 15.75 14.43 -37.73
CA ILE A 396 15.24 13.97 -36.44
C ILE A 396 14.04 14.82 -36.00
N THR A 397 12.96 14.15 -35.61
CA THR A 397 11.84 14.74 -34.88
C THR A 397 11.51 13.86 -33.67
N PRO A 398 10.82 14.38 -32.63
CA PRO A 398 10.42 13.56 -31.49
C PRO A 398 9.65 12.29 -31.90
N SER A 399 8.76 12.38 -32.91
CA SER A 399 8.01 11.23 -33.42
C SER A 399 8.88 10.14 -34.08
N THR A 400 10.04 10.48 -34.67
CA THR A 400 10.93 9.47 -35.29
C THR A 400 11.80 8.77 -34.26
N LEU A 401 12.09 9.43 -33.14
CA LEU A 401 12.86 8.86 -32.02
C LEU A 401 12.01 7.95 -31.15
N ILE A 402 10.78 8.37 -30.82
CA ILE A 402 9.94 7.69 -29.85
C ILE A 402 9.30 6.43 -30.45
N ASN A 403 9.53 5.28 -29.81
CA ASN A 403 8.85 4.04 -30.11
C ASN A 403 8.05 3.57 -28.89
N ILE A 404 6.73 3.60 -28.99
CA ILE A 404 5.82 3.32 -27.88
C ILE A 404 5.57 1.84 -27.61
N ARG A 405 6.03 0.94 -28.50
CA ARG A 405 5.78 -0.51 -28.36
C ARG A 405 6.26 -1.08 -27.03
N PRO A 406 7.45 -0.73 -26.49
CA PRO A 406 7.90 -1.24 -25.19
C PRO A 406 7.02 -0.79 -24.02
N VAL A 407 6.51 0.46 -24.06
CA VAL A 407 5.65 1.02 -23.01
C VAL A 407 4.28 0.32 -23.02
N THR A 408 3.63 0.28 -24.17
CA THR A 408 2.32 -0.38 -24.33
C THR A 408 2.39 -1.89 -24.07
N ALA A 409 3.50 -2.56 -24.42
CA ALA A 409 3.71 -3.96 -24.11
C ALA A 409 3.84 -4.21 -22.60
N ALA A 410 4.57 -3.37 -21.87
CA ALA A 410 4.72 -3.50 -20.43
C ALA A 410 3.38 -3.37 -19.69
N LEU A 411 2.54 -2.39 -20.08
CA LEU A 411 1.20 -2.24 -19.52
C LEU A 411 0.30 -3.44 -19.85
N LYS A 412 0.28 -3.89 -21.10
CA LYS A 412 -0.52 -5.06 -21.51
C LYS A 412 -0.08 -6.33 -20.78
N GLU A 413 1.21 -6.53 -20.60
CA GLU A 413 1.77 -7.65 -19.84
C GLU A 413 1.32 -7.59 -18.38
N PHE A 414 1.44 -6.42 -17.73
CA PHE A 414 0.99 -6.25 -16.35
C PHE A 414 -0.50 -6.55 -16.17
N PHE A 415 -1.38 -5.91 -16.94
CA PHE A 415 -2.82 -6.10 -16.79
C PHE A 415 -3.30 -7.48 -17.25
N GLY A 416 -2.61 -8.10 -18.21
CA GLY A 416 -2.99 -9.41 -18.76
C GLY A 416 -2.53 -10.59 -17.92
N THR A 417 -1.25 -10.64 -17.54
CA THR A 417 -0.58 -11.85 -17.00
C THR A 417 -0.01 -11.70 -15.59
N SER A 418 0.00 -10.50 -15.00
CA SER A 418 0.51 -10.31 -13.64
C SER A 418 -0.33 -11.08 -12.61
N GLN A 419 0.34 -11.66 -11.61
CA GLN A 419 -0.32 -12.26 -10.44
C GLN A 419 -1.12 -11.24 -9.62
N LEU A 420 -0.77 -9.95 -9.73
CA LEU A 420 -1.44 -8.86 -9.02
C LEU A 420 -2.67 -8.33 -9.78
N SER A 421 -2.76 -8.54 -11.11
CA SER A 421 -3.94 -8.21 -11.91
C SER A 421 -4.86 -9.42 -11.97
N GLN A 422 -5.79 -9.50 -11.02
CA GLN A 422 -6.67 -10.66 -10.84
C GLN A 422 -8.03 -10.41 -11.47
N PHE A 423 -8.69 -11.49 -11.90
CA PHE A 423 -10.12 -11.41 -12.24
C PHE A 423 -10.89 -10.97 -11.00
N MET A 424 -11.78 -10.00 -11.20
CA MET A 424 -12.57 -9.48 -10.10
C MET A 424 -13.46 -10.58 -9.51
N ASP A 425 -13.49 -10.69 -8.18
CA ASP A 425 -14.30 -11.69 -7.48
C ASP A 425 -15.69 -11.10 -7.26
N GLN A 426 -16.66 -11.56 -8.05
CA GLN A 426 -18.00 -10.98 -8.16
C GLN A 426 -19.08 -12.00 -7.80
N ASN A 427 -18.84 -12.81 -6.76
CA ASN A 427 -19.92 -13.63 -6.19
C ASN A 427 -21.01 -12.73 -5.63
N ASN A 428 -20.63 -11.77 -4.79
CA ASN A 428 -21.50 -10.78 -4.16
C ASN A 428 -20.72 -9.48 -3.88
N PRO A 429 -21.38 -8.36 -3.50
CA PRO A 429 -20.72 -7.08 -3.26
C PRO A 429 -19.63 -7.11 -2.18
N LEU A 430 -19.77 -7.96 -1.15
CA LEU A 430 -18.75 -8.10 -0.11
C LEU A 430 -17.48 -8.77 -0.65
N ALA A 431 -17.62 -9.78 -1.50
CA ALA A 431 -16.50 -10.41 -2.19
C ALA A 431 -15.72 -9.36 -3.01
N GLU A 432 -16.45 -8.47 -3.68
CA GLU A 432 -15.85 -7.37 -4.43
C GLU A 432 -15.05 -6.44 -3.52
N LEU A 433 -15.69 -5.98 -2.44
CA LEU A 433 -15.08 -5.07 -1.49
C LEU A 433 -13.78 -5.61 -0.91
N THR A 434 -13.84 -6.85 -0.41
CA THR A 434 -12.69 -7.52 0.18
C THR A 434 -11.58 -7.68 -0.85
N HIS A 435 -11.90 -8.01 -2.10
CA HIS A 435 -10.88 -8.20 -3.13
C HIS A 435 -10.15 -6.88 -3.44
N LYS A 436 -10.87 -5.75 -3.49
CA LYS A 436 -10.29 -4.41 -3.68
C LYS A 436 -9.41 -3.97 -2.49
N ARG A 437 -9.68 -4.47 -1.28
CA ARG A 437 -8.93 -4.18 -0.03
C ARG A 437 -7.94 -5.28 0.37
N ARG A 438 -7.63 -6.21 -0.53
CA ARG A 438 -6.73 -7.35 -0.28
C ARG A 438 -5.26 -6.91 -0.26
N LEU A 439 -4.52 -7.47 0.69
CA LEU A 439 -3.08 -7.30 0.85
C LEU A 439 -2.41 -8.64 0.50
N SER A 440 -1.48 -8.64 -0.46
CA SER A 440 -0.76 -9.85 -0.89
C SER A 440 0.73 -9.71 -0.63
N ALA A 441 1.32 -10.61 0.16
CA ALA A 441 2.78 -10.73 0.27
C ALA A 441 3.43 -11.43 -0.94
N LEU A 442 2.62 -12.02 -1.82
CA LEU A 442 3.04 -12.73 -3.02
C LEU A 442 3.23 -11.80 -4.22
N GLY A 443 3.96 -12.26 -5.23
CA GLY A 443 4.15 -11.58 -6.51
C GLY A 443 5.58 -11.07 -6.74
N PRO A 444 5.86 -10.48 -7.91
CA PRO A 444 7.19 -9.96 -8.24
C PRO A 444 7.68 -8.94 -7.19
N GLY A 445 8.90 -9.12 -6.68
CA GLY A 445 9.46 -8.27 -5.62
C GLY A 445 8.96 -8.54 -4.19
N GLY A 446 7.93 -9.40 -4.04
CA GLY A 446 7.49 -9.93 -2.75
C GLY A 446 8.08 -11.30 -2.45
N LEU A 447 7.35 -12.10 -1.69
CA LEU A 447 7.73 -13.47 -1.33
C LEU A 447 7.22 -14.47 -2.37
N SER A 448 7.99 -15.54 -2.56
CA SER A 448 7.47 -16.75 -3.21
C SER A 448 6.80 -17.63 -2.16
N ARG A 449 5.67 -18.26 -2.51
CA ARG A 449 4.91 -19.13 -1.61
C ARG A 449 5.78 -20.21 -0.99
N ASP A 450 6.65 -20.85 -1.77
CA ASP A 450 7.46 -21.98 -1.32
C ASP A 450 8.69 -21.55 -0.50
N ARG A 451 9.01 -20.24 -0.49
CA ARG A 451 10.10 -19.67 0.32
C ARG A 451 9.61 -18.95 1.56
N ALA A 452 8.31 -18.78 1.72
CA ALA A 452 7.73 -18.13 2.89
C ALA A 452 7.71 -19.12 4.07
N GLY A 453 8.48 -18.80 5.11
CA GLY A 453 8.48 -19.54 6.37
C GLY A 453 7.18 -19.39 7.17
N MET A 454 7.14 -19.99 8.35
CA MET A 454 5.97 -19.91 9.24
C MET A 454 5.85 -18.54 9.91
N GLU A 455 6.97 -17.97 10.38
CA GLU A 455 7.03 -16.64 11.05
C GLU A 455 6.32 -15.56 10.23
N VAL A 456 6.53 -15.59 8.92
CA VAL A 456 5.97 -14.62 7.96
C VAL A 456 4.47 -14.72 7.76
N ARG A 457 3.87 -15.84 8.19
CA ARG A 457 2.43 -16.13 8.10
C ARG A 457 1.71 -15.86 9.40
N ASP A 458 2.45 -15.72 10.50
CA ASP A 458 1.88 -15.48 11.81
C ASP A 458 1.39 -14.03 11.94
N VAL A 459 0.55 -13.80 12.94
CA VAL A 459 0.02 -12.47 13.24
C VAL A 459 1.03 -11.73 14.10
N HIS A 460 1.60 -10.66 13.56
CA HIS A 460 2.48 -9.76 14.31
C HIS A 460 1.65 -8.68 15.04
N PRO A 461 2.00 -8.27 16.28
CA PRO A 461 1.27 -7.23 17.03
C PRO A 461 1.04 -5.91 16.28
N SER A 462 2.05 -5.42 15.54
CA SER A 462 1.96 -4.27 14.63
C SER A 462 0.84 -4.33 13.57
N HIS A 463 0.24 -5.51 13.31
CA HIS A 463 -0.94 -5.65 12.46
C HIS A 463 -2.18 -5.00 13.06
N TYR A 464 -2.23 -4.75 14.38
CA TYR A 464 -3.37 -4.17 15.06
C TYR A 464 -3.82 -2.87 14.38
N GLY A 465 -5.12 -2.80 14.04
CA GLY A 465 -5.70 -1.64 13.38
C GLY A 465 -5.25 -1.43 11.93
N ARG A 466 -4.40 -2.29 11.36
CA ARG A 466 -3.79 -2.16 10.02
C ARG A 466 -4.18 -3.30 9.10
N MET A 467 -3.93 -4.54 9.51
CA MET A 467 -4.31 -5.76 8.78
C MET A 467 -5.13 -6.65 9.69
N CYS A 468 -6.25 -7.18 9.17
CA CYS A 468 -7.14 -8.01 9.94
C CYS A 468 -6.44 -9.32 10.36
N PRO A 469 -6.46 -9.70 11.66
CA PRO A 469 -5.86 -10.94 12.13
C PRO A 469 -6.74 -12.17 11.86
N ILE A 470 -8.01 -11.97 11.46
CA ILE A 470 -9.00 -13.04 11.24
C ILE A 470 -9.12 -13.40 9.76
N GLU A 471 -9.27 -12.40 8.88
CA GLU A 471 -9.59 -12.65 7.48
C GLU A 471 -8.34 -13.00 6.66
N THR A 472 -8.11 -14.30 6.50
CA THR A 472 -7.09 -14.88 5.63
C THR A 472 -7.63 -16.19 5.01
N PRO A 473 -7.20 -16.60 3.80
CA PRO A 473 -7.52 -17.93 3.28
C PRO A 473 -7.00 -19.04 4.20
N GLU A 474 -7.77 -20.12 4.37
CA GLU A 474 -7.41 -21.30 5.20
C GLU A 474 -6.37 -22.21 4.52
N GLY A 475 -6.26 -22.11 3.19
CA GLY A 475 -5.42 -22.99 2.40
C GLY A 475 -3.93 -22.64 2.43
N PRO A 476 -3.14 -23.01 1.40
CA PRO A 476 -1.68 -22.85 1.40
C PRO A 476 -1.20 -21.39 1.42
N ASN A 477 -2.13 -20.43 1.28
CA ASN A 477 -1.86 -18.99 1.30
C ASN A 477 -2.18 -18.34 2.64
N ILE A 478 -2.48 -19.11 3.70
CA ILE A 478 -2.71 -18.59 5.04
C ILE A 478 -1.56 -17.68 5.50
N GLY A 479 -1.92 -16.48 5.99
CA GLY A 479 -0.97 -15.44 6.44
C GLY A 479 -0.26 -14.67 5.32
N LEU A 480 -0.26 -15.18 4.08
CA LEU A 480 0.35 -14.51 2.93
C LEU A 480 -0.62 -13.57 2.19
N ILE A 481 -1.92 -13.76 2.42
CA ILE A 481 -2.99 -12.93 1.89
C ILE A 481 -3.86 -12.51 3.07
N GLY A 482 -3.93 -11.20 3.32
CA GLY A 482 -4.79 -10.62 4.33
C GLY A 482 -5.71 -9.56 3.75
N SER A 483 -6.53 -8.97 4.61
CA SER A 483 -7.38 -7.83 4.27
C SER A 483 -7.01 -6.62 5.12
N LEU A 484 -7.10 -5.44 4.51
CA LEU A 484 -6.93 -4.17 5.21
C LEU A 484 -8.00 -4.01 6.30
N ALA A 485 -7.61 -3.55 7.50
CA ALA A 485 -8.54 -3.29 8.58
C ALA A 485 -9.51 -2.14 8.24
N SER A 486 -10.61 -2.02 8.99
CA SER A 486 -11.74 -1.15 8.64
C SER A 486 -11.37 0.35 8.58
N PHE A 487 -10.53 0.82 9.50
CA PHE A 487 -10.13 2.24 9.60
C PHE A 487 -8.72 2.51 9.08
N ALA A 488 -8.02 1.48 8.62
CA ALA A 488 -6.67 1.61 8.12
C ALA A 488 -6.63 2.42 6.82
N ARG A 489 -5.62 3.28 6.71
CA ARG A 489 -5.28 4.03 5.49
C ARG A 489 -3.82 3.81 5.13
N VAL A 490 -3.43 4.20 3.92
CA VAL A 490 -2.04 4.12 3.46
C VAL A 490 -1.53 5.52 3.23
N ASN A 491 -0.36 5.84 3.77
CA ASN A 491 0.27 7.14 3.57
C ASN A 491 1.07 7.20 2.26
N ALA A 492 1.61 8.38 1.94
CA ALA A 492 2.35 8.62 0.70
C ALA A 492 3.61 7.73 0.57
N PHE A 493 4.18 7.27 1.69
CA PHE A 493 5.34 6.38 1.71
C PHE A 493 4.98 4.89 1.58
N GLY A 494 3.68 4.55 1.60
CA GLY A 494 3.19 3.19 1.51
C GLY A 494 3.07 2.47 2.86
N PHE A 495 3.27 3.15 3.99
CA PHE A 495 3.01 2.54 5.31
C PHE A 495 1.52 2.59 5.62
N ILE A 496 1.05 1.55 6.33
CA ILE A 496 -0.33 1.48 6.78
C ILE A 496 -0.43 2.23 8.12
N GLU A 497 -1.32 3.21 8.16
CA GLU A 497 -1.63 4.01 9.33
C GLU A 497 -3.00 3.63 9.89
N THR A 498 -3.14 3.80 11.20
CA THR A 498 -4.41 3.59 11.89
C THR A 498 -4.71 4.79 12.80
N PRO A 499 -5.98 5.24 12.88
CA PRO A 499 -6.33 6.43 13.65
C PRO A 499 -6.42 6.17 15.15
N TYR A 500 -5.96 7.11 15.94
CA TYR A 500 -6.04 7.09 17.40
C TYR A 500 -6.48 8.45 17.93
N ARG A 501 -7.19 8.46 19.07
CA ARG A 501 -7.50 9.70 19.79
C ARG A 501 -6.40 10.05 20.75
N LYS A 502 -5.95 11.30 20.71
CA LYS A 502 -4.87 11.79 21.57
C LYS A 502 -5.36 11.94 23.01
N VAL A 503 -4.54 11.47 23.96
CA VAL A 503 -4.77 11.62 25.40
C VAL A 503 -3.73 12.58 25.96
N ILE A 504 -4.20 13.59 26.71
CA ILE A 504 -3.34 14.61 27.33
C ILE A 504 -3.70 14.65 28.82
N ASP A 505 -2.73 14.37 29.68
CA ASP A 505 -2.89 14.37 31.15
C ASP A 505 -4.10 13.53 31.62
N GLY A 506 -4.27 12.34 31.05
CA GLY A 506 -5.37 11.42 31.35
C GLY A 506 -6.74 11.82 30.79
N ARG A 507 -6.82 12.90 30.00
CA ARG A 507 -8.04 13.35 29.31
C ARG A 507 -7.98 13.00 27.82
N VAL A 508 -8.98 12.25 27.36
CA VAL A 508 -9.14 11.90 25.95
C VAL A 508 -9.69 13.11 25.17
N THR A 509 -8.99 13.49 24.11
CA THR A 509 -9.38 14.61 23.24
C THR A 509 -10.18 14.13 22.02
N ASP A 510 -10.75 15.08 21.28
CA ASP A 510 -11.39 14.82 19.97
C ASP A 510 -10.37 14.86 18.81
N GLN A 511 -9.09 15.16 19.10
CA GLN A 511 -8.03 15.14 18.09
C GLN A 511 -7.71 13.69 17.72
N ILE A 512 -7.78 13.42 16.41
CA ILE A 512 -7.47 12.11 15.83
C ILE A 512 -6.18 12.23 15.04
N ASP A 513 -5.15 11.50 15.48
CA ASP A 513 -3.88 11.39 14.80
C ASP A 513 -3.77 9.99 14.20
N TYR A 514 -3.27 9.89 12.97
CA TYR A 514 -3.03 8.61 12.31
C TYR A 514 -1.57 8.24 12.52
N LEU A 515 -1.34 7.07 13.10
CA LEU A 515 0.01 6.62 13.46
C LEU A 515 0.44 5.44 12.60
N THR A 516 1.67 5.51 12.09
CA THR A 516 2.37 4.35 11.51
C THR A 516 2.78 3.38 12.62
N ALA A 517 3.14 2.14 12.25
CA ALA A 517 3.52 1.14 13.23
C ALA A 517 4.74 1.55 14.07
N GLY A 518 5.74 2.19 13.46
CA GLY A 518 6.94 2.65 14.19
C GLY A 518 6.71 3.88 15.07
N GLU A 519 5.65 4.67 14.82
CA GLU A 519 5.24 5.75 15.71
C GLU A 519 4.39 5.23 16.87
N GLU A 520 3.53 4.23 16.62
CA GLU A 520 2.72 3.56 17.65
C GLU A 520 3.57 2.98 18.76
N ASP A 521 4.71 2.36 18.44
CA ASP A 521 5.65 1.79 19.42
C ASP A 521 6.21 2.79 20.45
N ARG A 522 6.09 4.10 20.20
CA ARG A 522 6.58 5.16 21.09
C ARG A 522 5.58 5.55 22.17
N TYR A 523 4.34 5.05 22.10
CA TYR A 523 3.26 5.44 22.98
C TYR A 523 2.56 4.23 23.60
N ASN A 524 2.06 4.41 24.83
CA ASN A 524 1.13 3.47 25.43
C ASN A 524 -0.29 3.78 24.95
N ILE A 525 -0.95 2.79 24.34
CA ILE A 525 -2.28 2.96 23.73
C ILE A 525 -3.35 2.20 24.50
N ALA A 526 -4.34 2.92 25.01
CA ALA A 526 -5.50 2.35 25.71
C ALA A 526 -6.53 1.77 24.73
N GLN A 527 -7.28 0.77 25.21
CA GLN A 527 -8.36 0.14 24.45
C GLN A 527 -9.59 1.06 24.31
N ALA A 528 -10.36 0.90 23.22
CA ALA A 528 -11.57 1.70 22.95
C ALA A 528 -12.67 1.57 24.03
N ASN A 529 -12.66 0.49 24.81
CA ASN A 529 -13.63 0.19 25.86
C ASN A 529 -13.23 0.73 27.25
N ALA A 530 -12.10 1.46 27.36
CA ALA A 530 -11.71 2.10 28.60
C ALA A 530 -12.82 3.07 29.08
N GLN A 531 -13.12 3.03 30.38
CA GLN A 531 -14.20 3.83 30.94
C GLN A 531 -13.80 5.31 31.02
N LEU A 532 -14.67 6.17 30.49
CA LEU A 532 -14.50 7.62 30.49
C LEU A 532 -15.58 8.29 31.35
N ASP A 533 -15.21 9.34 32.07
CA ASP A 533 -16.16 10.22 32.74
C ASP A 533 -16.82 11.20 31.74
N ALA A 534 -17.73 12.05 32.24
CA ALA A 534 -18.44 13.03 31.42
C ALA A 534 -17.53 14.11 30.81
N ASP A 535 -16.34 14.34 31.38
CA ASP A 535 -15.35 15.32 30.92
C ASP A 535 -14.29 14.70 29.98
N GLY A 536 -14.39 13.39 29.74
CA GLY A 536 -13.52 12.60 28.87
C GLY A 536 -12.24 12.10 29.56
N ARG A 537 -12.17 12.07 30.89
CA ARG A 537 -11.03 11.50 31.63
C ARG A 537 -11.20 10.01 31.86
N LEU A 538 -10.06 9.32 31.88
CA LEU A 538 -9.98 7.91 32.26
C LEU A 538 -10.37 7.75 33.73
N VAL A 539 -11.35 6.88 34.00
CA VAL A 539 -11.91 6.68 35.35
C VAL A 539 -11.00 5.84 36.24
N GLU A 540 -10.29 4.89 35.64
CA GLU A 540 -9.42 3.95 36.36
C GLU A 540 -8.02 4.56 36.59
N ASP A 541 -7.48 4.38 37.80
CA ASP A 541 -6.12 4.85 38.13
C ASP A 541 -5.04 4.14 37.29
N ARG A 542 -5.26 2.85 36.98
CA ARG A 542 -4.43 2.04 36.10
C ARG A 542 -5.26 1.51 34.96
N VAL A 543 -4.87 1.85 33.74
CA VAL A 543 -5.61 1.54 32.52
C VAL A 543 -4.88 0.46 31.74
N LEU A 544 -5.63 -0.52 31.20
CA LEU A 544 -5.08 -1.54 30.31
C LEU A 544 -4.65 -0.89 28.99
N VAL A 545 -3.37 -1.03 28.67
CA VAL A 545 -2.75 -0.48 27.46
C VAL A 545 -1.96 -1.54 26.71
N ARG A 546 -1.79 -1.30 25.41
CA ARG A 546 -0.72 -1.91 24.62
C ARG A 546 0.54 -1.09 24.82
N VAL A 547 1.60 -1.72 25.30
CA VAL A 547 2.94 -1.12 25.40
C VAL A 547 3.78 -1.48 24.17
N ARG A 548 5.01 -0.94 24.09
CA ARG A 548 5.95 -1.19 22.99
C ARG A 548 6.11 -2.69 22.72
N HIS A 549 6.16 -3.08 21.45
CA HIS A 549 6.17 -4.47 20.96
C HIS A 549 4.87 -5.25 21.16
N GLY A 550 3.80 -4.60 21.64
CA GLY A 550 2.44 -5.17 21.64
C GLY A 550 2.09 -5.98 22.88
N ASP A 551 2.91 -5.96 23.92
CA ASP A 551 2.55 -6.53 25.21
C ASP A 551 1.40 -5.75 25.86
N ALA A 552 0.59 -6.45 26.65
CA ALA A 552 -0.50 -5.84 27.42
C ALA A 552 -0.04 -5.63 28.86
N ASP A 553 -0.12 -4.38 29.34
CA ASP A 553 0.16 -4.04 30.74
C ASP A 553 -0.83 -2.97 31.23
N THR A 554 -0.80 -2.69 32.53
CA THR A 554 -1.60 -1.65 33.16
C THR A 554 -0.71 -0.48 33.57
N VAL A 555 -0.93 0.70 33.00
CA VAL A 555 -0.13 1.90 33.30
C VAL A 555 -0.99 2.96 33.98
N PRO A 556 -0.40 3.90 34.73
CA PRO A 556 -1.11 5.06 35.23
C PRO A 556 -1.81 5.84 34.09
N ALA A 557 -3.01 6.37 34.34
CA ALA A 557 -3.75 7.13 33.33
C ALA A 557 -2.98 8.33 32.73
N SER A 558 -2.00 8.87 33.46
CA SER A 558 -1.10 9.95 33.01
C SER A 558 -0.09 9.51 31.95
N GLU A 559 0.21 8.22 31.84
CA GLU A 559 1.18 7.65 30.89
C GLU A 559 0.53 7.19 29.58
N VAL A 560 -0.81 7.24 29.50
CA VAL A 560 -1.55 6.91 28.28
C VAL A 560 -1.40 8.05 27.28
N GLY A 561 -0.80 7.75 26.11
CA GLY A 561 -0.63 8.74 25.05
C GLY A 561 -1.81 8.79 24.08
N TYR A 562 -2.43 7.64 23.82
CA TYR A 562 -3.50 7.50 22.84
C TYR A 562 -4.55 6.47 23.28
N ILE A 563 -5.72 6.51 22.66
CA ILE A 563 -6.78 5.49 22.79
C ILE A 563 -7.35 5.15 21.41
N ASP A 564 -7.72 3.88 21.22
CA ASP A 564 -8.38 3.39 20.00
C ASP A 564 -9.65 4.21 19.65
N VAL A 565 -9.95 4.37 18.36
CA VAL A 565 -11.15 5.11 17.92
C VAL A 565 -12.42 4.27 17.99
N SER A 566 -12.32 2.96 17.82
CA SER A 566 -13.48 2.05 17.80
C SER A 566 -13.07 0.63 18.19
N PRO A 567 -13.91 -0.14 18.90
CA PRO A 567 -13.62 -1.53 19.25
C PRO A 567 -13.37 -2.44 18.02
N ARG A 568 -13.99 -2.11 16.87
CA ARG A 568 -13.82 -2.85 15.62
C ARG A 568 -12.64 -2.36 14.77
N GLN A 569 -11.75 -1.53 15.32
CA GLN A 569 -10.60 -0.98 14.59
C GLN A 569 -9.66 -2.05 14.05
N MET A 570 -9.49 -3.17 14.78
CA MET A 570 -8.56 -4.24 14.40
C MET A 570 -9.07 -5.17 13.28
N VAL A 571 -10.38 -5.21 13.01
CA VAL A 571 -10.97 -6.19 12.10
C VAL A 571 -11.24 -5.62 10.70
N SER A 572 -11.26 -6.49 9.69
CA SER A 572 -11.68 -6.13 8.32
C SER A 572 -13.18 -5.92 8.23
N VAL A 573 -13.63 -5.37 7.10
CA VAL A 573 -15.06 -5.14 6.83
C VAL A 573 -15.88 -6.44 6.90
N ALA A 574 -15.40 -7.52 6.26
CA ALA A 574 -16.09 -8.82 6.27
C ALA A 574 -16.17 -9.44 7.68
N THR A 575 -15.09 -9.28 8.46
CA THR A 575 -15.06 -9.77 9.84
C THR A 575 -15.97 -8.93 10.74
N ALA A 576 -16.03 -7.62 10.51
CA ALA A 576 -16.89 -6.69 11.24
C ALA A 576 -18.39 -6.88 10.97
N LEU A 577 -18.78 -7.68 9.96
CA LEU A 577 -20.16 -8.06 9.67
C LEU A 577 -20.66 -9.24 10.50
N ILE A 578 -19.79 -9.92 11.25
CA ILE A 578 -20.17 -11.05 12.11
C ILE A 578 -20.70 -10.50 13.44
N PRO A 579 -22.01 -10.64 13.74
CA PRO A 579 -22.53 -10.28 15.05
C PRO A 579 -21.99 -11.25 16.11
N PHE A 580 -21.75 -10.75 17.33
CA PHE A 580 -21.25 -11.56 18.45
C PHE A 580 -19.87 -12.21 18.22
N LEU A 581 -19.03 -11.60 17.37
CA LEU A 581 -17.69 -12.07 17.03
C LEU A 581 -16.83 -12.36 18.26
N GLU A 582 -16.98 -11.58 19.34
CA GLU A 582 -16.27 -11.75 20.61
C GLU A 582 -16.59 -13.07 21.34
N HIS A 583 -17.64 -13.78 20.92
CA HIS A 583 -18.04 -15.08 21.44
C HIS A 583 -17.61 -16.26 20.56
N ASP A 584 -17.02 -15.99 19.39
CA ASP A 584 -16.56 -17.00 18.45
C ASP A 584 -15.04 -17.24 18.58
N ASP A 585 -14.62 -18.49 18.44
CA ASP A 585 -13.20 -18.80 18.28
C ASP A 585 -12.67 -18.23 16.95
N ALA A 586 -11.42 -17.78 16.95
CA ALA A 586 -10.79 -17.15 15.79
C ALA A 586 -10.83 -18.04 14.53
N SER A 587 -10.71 -19.36 14.68
CA SER A 587 -10.75 -20.30 13.55
C SER A 587 -12.13 -20.32 12.88
N ARG A 588 -13.20 -20.21 13.69
CA ARG A 588 -14.59 -20.19 13.18
C ARG A 588 -14.97 -18.82 12.65
N ALA A 589 -14.51 -17.75 13.28
CA ALA A 589 -14.64 -16.40 12.76
C ALA A 589 -13.98 -16.26 11.38
N LEU A 590 -12.79 -16.85 11.21
CA LEU A 590 -12.05 -16.87 9.93
C LEU A 590 -12.86 -17.60 8.85
N MET A 591 -13.36 -18.80 9.15
CA MET A 591 -14.25 -19.54 8.24
C MET A 591 -15.50 -18.72 7.90
N GLY A 592 -16.14 -18.10 8.90
CA GLY A 592 -17.32 -17.26 8.72
C GLY A 592 -17.08 -16.07 7.80
N ALA A 593 -16.00 -15.31 8.02
CA ALA A 593 -15.61 -14.18 7.16
C ALA A 593 -15.31 -14.65 5.72
N ASN A 594 -14.65 -15.80 5.57
CA ASN A 594 -14.35 -16.37 4.25
C ASN A 594 -15.60 -16.82 3.50
N MET A 595 -16.53 -17.50 4.18
CA MET A 595 -17.77 -18.02 3.59
C MET A 595 -18.77 -16.92 3.21
N GLN A 596 -18.80 -15.79 3.94
CA GLN A 596 -19.65 -14.65 3.57
C GLN A 596 -19.38 -14.15 2.13
N ARG A 597 -18.13 -14.20 1.67
CA ARG A 597 -17.73 -13.81 0.29
C ARG A 597 -18.16 -14.82 -0.78
N GLN A 598 -18.62 -16.00 -0.37
CA GLN A 598 -19.06 -17.06 -1.27
C GLN A 598 -20.60 -17.11 -1.37
N ALA A 599 -21.30 -16.28 -0.59
CA ALA A 599 -22.76 -16.18 -0.68
C ALA A 599 -23.19 -15.78 -2.10
N VAL A 600 -24.24 -16.44 -2.60
CA VAL A 600 -24.77 -16.22 -3.94
C VAL A 600 -25.98 -15.27 -3.86
N PRO A 601 -26.12 -14.31 -4.79
CA PRO A 601 -27.29 -13.45 -4.84
C PRO A 601 -28.57 -14.25 -5.08
N LEU A 602 -29.52 -14.11 -4.15
CA LEU A 602 -30.83 -14.75 -4.23
C LEU A 602 -31.78 -13.95 -5.13
N LEU A 603 -32.86 -14.59 -5.58
CA LEU A 603 -33.95 -13.95 -6.32
C LEU A 603 -34.56 -12.78 -5.53
N ARG A 604 -34.63 -12.92 -4.20
CA ARG A 604 -35.09 -11.89 -3.27
C ARG A 604 -34.15 -11.80 -2.07
N SER A 605 -33.38 -10.73 -2.01
CA SER A 605 -32.62 -10.34 -0.82
C SER A 605 -33.54 -9.97 0.33
N GLU A 606 -33.09 -10.25 1.56
CA GLU A 606 -33.74 -9.83 2.79
C GLU A 606 -32.65 -9.40 3.78
N ALA A 607 -32.71 -8.18 4.30
CA ALA A 607 -31.74 -7.70 5.28
C ALA A 607 -31.75 -8.57 6.56
N PRO A 608 -30.59 -8.82 7.17
CA PRO A 608 -30.53 -9.65 8.37
C PRO A 608 -31.21 -8.94 9.56
N TYR A 609 -32.00 -9.67 10.35
CA TYR A 609 -32.61 -9.09 11.55
C TYR A 609 -31.57 -8.70 12.60
N VAL A 610 -30.53 -9.51 12.76
CA VAL A 610 -29.38 -9.23 13.62
C VAL A 610 -28.21 -8.83 12.74
N GLY A 611 -27.73 -7.61 12.89
CA GLY A 611 -26.63 -7.04 12.12
C GLY A 611 -25.71 -6.19 13.01
N THR A 612 -24.70 -5.61 12.39
CA THR A 612 -23.57 -4.92 13.05
C THR A 612 -23.55 -3.41 12.78
N GLY A 613 -24.33 -2.94 11.82
CA GLY A 613 -24.30 -1.58 11.29
C GLY A 613 -23.23 -1.36 10.21
N MET A 614 -22.41 -2.36 9.90
CA MET A 614 -21.45 -2.30 8.79
C MET A 614 -22.11 -2.58 7.44
N GLU A 615 -23.28 -3.20 7.43
CA GLU A 615 -24.01 -3.66 6.23
C GLU A 615 -24.29 -2.50 5.26
N TYR A 616 -24.73 -1.35 5.78
CA TYR A 616 -25.01 -0.16 4.98
C TYR A 616 -23.76 0.37 4.28
N ARG A 617 -22.65 0.55 5.02
CA ARG A 617 -21.40 1.05 4.44
C ARG A 617 -20.76 0.06 3.49
N ALA A 618 -20.82 -1.24 3.81
CA ALA A 618 -20.32 -2.27 2.92
C ALA A 618 -21.08 -2.32 1.58
N ALA A 619 -22.40 -2.10 1.57
CA ALA A 619 -23.19 -2.08 0.35
C ALA A 619 -23.00 -0.79 -0.47
N VAL A 620 -23.04 0.36 0.19
CA VAL A 620 -22.95 1.69 -0.45
C VAL A 620 -21.55 1.95 -1.03
N ASP A 621 -20.49 1.63 -0.28
CA ASP A 621 -19.12 1.98 -0.71
C ASP A 621 -18.62 1.08 -1.86
N VAL A 622 -19.19 -0.11 -2.10
CA VAL A 622 -18.76 -1.02 -3.19
C VAL A 622 -19.11 -0.50 -4.59
N GLY A 623 -20.16 0.32 -4.68
CA GLY A 623 -20.67 0.88 -5.94
C GLY A 623 -21.73 0.04 -6.65
N ASP A 624 -22.29 -0.98 -6.01
CA ASP A 624 -23.40 -1.77 -6.58
C ASP A 624 -24.79 -1.21 -6.26
N VAL A 625 -24.88 -0.39 -5.21
CA VAL A 625 -26.04 0.46 -4.92
C VAL A 625 -25.90 1.76 -5.71
N THR A 626 -26.96 2.14 -6.44
CA THR A 626 -26.97 3.42 -7.17
C THR A 626 -27.22 4.56 -6.20
N LEU A 627 -26.37 5.58 -6.19
CA LEU A 627 -26.48 6.74 -5.30
C LEU A 627 -26.79 8.02 -6.08
N ALA A 628 -27.54 8.94 -5.45
CA ALA A 628 -27.76 10.27 -5.97
C ALA A 628 -26.46 11.09 -5.98
N GLN A 629 -26.15 11.71 -7.12
CA GLN A 629 -24.94 12.54 -7.28
C GLN A 629 -25.18 14.00 -6.87
N HIS A 630 -26.41 14.49 -7.07
CA HIS A 630 -26.85 15.83 -6.73
C HIS A 630 -28.16 15.80 -5.94
N PRO A 631 -28.43 16.84 -5.12
CA PRO A 631 -29.73 16.96 -4.47
C PRO A 631 -30.80 17.31 -5.51
N GLY A 632 -32.00 16.76 -5.34
CA GLY A 632 -33.10 16.99 -6.26
C GLY A 632 -34.33 16.15 -5.97
N VAL A 633 -35.28 16.19 -6.90
CA VAL A 633 -36.56 15.45 -6.80
C VAL A 633 -36.62 14.39 -7.89
N VAL A 634 -37.00 13.17 -7.51
CA VAL A 634 -37.21 12.06 -8.44
C VAL A 634 -38.44 12.36 -9.30
N THR A 635 -38.25 12.50 -10.61
CA THR A 635 -39.33 12.84 -11.55
C THR A 635 -39.99 11.59 -12.11
N SER A 636 -39.20 10.56 -12.42
CA SER A 636 -39.67 9.33 -13.07
C SER A 636 -38.87 8.13 -12.59
N VAL A 637 -39.54 7.01 -12.41
CA VAL A 637 -38.94 5.73 -12.01
C VAL A 637 -39.50 4.63 -12.88
N SER A 638 -38.61 3.85 -13.49
CA SER A 638 -38.91 2.62 -14.22
C SER A 638 -38.01 1.50 -13.74
N ALA A 639 -38.23 0.27 -14.24
CA ALA A 639 -37.36 -0.85 -13.91
C ALA A 639 -35.92 -0.70 -14.48
N ASP A 640 -35.74 0.15 -15.49
CA ASP A 640 -34.48 0.30 -16.24
C ASP A 640 -33.78 1.64 -15.97
N LEU A 641 -34.53 2.67 -15.61
CA LEU A 641 -34.09 4.07 -15.55
C LEU A 641 -34.73 4.79 -14.35
N ILE A 642 -33.94 5.64 -13.69
CA ILE A 642 -34.40 6.60 -12.68
C ILE A 642 -34.02 8.01 -13.16
N GLU A 643 -34.96 8.94 -13.15
CA GLU A 643 -34.72 10.33 -13.54
C GLU A 643 -34.90 11.26 -12.33
N VAL A 644 -33.93 12.15 -12.15
CA VAL A 644 -33.89 13.14 -11.07
C VAL A 644 -33.78 14.53 -11.69
N ALA A 645 -34.69 15.42 -11.30
CA ALA A 645 -34.56 16.85 -11.56
C ALA A 645 -33.79 17.47 -10.40
N ASN A 646 -32.58 17.95 -10.68
CA ASN A 646 -31.70 18.51 -9.68
C ASN A 646 -32.16 19.92 -9.28
N ASP A 647 -31.81 20.33 -8.07
CA ASP A 647 -32.17 21.65 -7.54
C ASP A 647 -31.54 22.81 -8.32
N ASP A 648 -30.45 22.55 -9.06
CA ASP A 648 -29.77 23.51 -9.94
C ASP A 648 -30.43 23.67 -11.32
N GLY A 649 -31.52 22.93 -11.58
CA GLY A 649 -32.26 22.94 -12.85
C GLY A 649 -31.70 21.98 -13.92
N SER A 650 -30.64 21.22 -13.62
CA SER A 650 -30.17 20.14 -14.47
C SER A 650 -30.98 18.84 -14.27
N TYR A 651 -30.84 17.88 -15.18
CA TYR A 651 -31.48 16.57 -15.09
C TYR A 651 -30.43 15.48 -15.11
N GLN A 652 -30.62 14.46 -14.27
CA GLN A 652 -29.79 13.26 -14.24
C GLN A 652 -30.61 12.01 -14.48
N THR A 653 -30.08 11.13 -15.32
CA THR A 653 -30.68 9.83 -15.62
C THR A 653 -29.73 8.72 -15.19
N PHE A 654 -30.19 7.85 -14.32
CA PHE A 654 -29.46 6.69 -13.83
C PHE A 654 -30.00 5.44 -14.53
N ARG A 655 -29.14 4.78 -15.32
CA ARG A 655 -29.48 3.51 -15.98
C ARG A 655 -29.13 2.35 -15.05
N LEU A 656 -30.11 1.51 -14.78
CA LEU A 656 -29.96 0.35 -13.90
C LEU A 656 -29.42 -0.86 -14.66
N GLU A 657 -28.55 -1.62 -14.00
CA GLU A 657 -28.06 -2.89 -14.51
C GLU A 657 -29.13 -3.97 -14.36
N LYS A 658 -29.56 -4.59 -15.45
CA LYS A 658 -30.63 -5.61 -15.47
C LYS A 658 -30.13 -6.93 -16.02
N PHE A 659 -30.22 -7.97 -15.19
CA PHE A 659 -29.86 -9.36 -15.55
C PHE A 659 -28.49 -9.48 -16.23
N ARG A 660 -27.50 -8.72 -15.76
CA ARG A 660 -26.13 -8.79 -16.26
C ARG A 660 -25.43 -9.99 -15.61
N ARG A 661 -24.55 -10.64 -16.37
CA ARG A 661 -23.74 -11.77 -15.87
C ARG A 661 -22.49 -11.22 -15.18
N SER A 662 -22.22 -11.68 -13.96
CA SER A 662 -20.95 -11.40 -13.26
C SER A 662 -19.81 -12.32 -13.74
N ASN A 663 -18.58 -12.01 -13.34
CA ASN A 663 -17.44 -12.90 -13.56
C ASN A 663 -17.64 -14.33 -13.00
N ALA A 664 -18.36 -14.47 -11.89
CA ALA A 664 -18.66 -15.76 -11.27
C ALA A 664 -19.88 -16.47 -11.90
N GLY A 665 -20.56 -15.84 -12.86
CA GLY A 665 -21.80 -16.35 -13.45
C GLY A 665 -23.05 -16.10 -12.60
N THR A 666 -22.96 -15.28 -11.57
CA THR A 666 -24.11 -14.80 -10.79
C THR A 666 -24.85 -13.69 -11.55
N CYS A 667 -26.07 -13.36 -11.09
CA CYS A 667 -26.91 -12.32 -11.68
C CYS A 667 -26.71 -10.98 -10.98
N VAL A 668 -26.27 -9.98 -11.73
CA VAL A 668 -26.26 -8.57 -11.31
C VAL A 668 -27.55 -7.92 -11.79
N ASN A 669 -28.39 -7.52 -10.83
CA ASN A 669 -29.70 -6.94 -11.11
C ASN A 669 -30.05 -5.86 -10.09
N GLN A 670 -30.18 -4.63 -10.57
CA GLN A 670 -30.56 -3.47 -9.77
C GLN A 670 -32.08 -3.24 -9.77
N ARG A 671 -32.59 -2.76 -8.65
CA ARG A 671 -34.02 -2.52 -8.41
C ARG A 671 -34.22 -1.13 -7.80
N PRO A 672 -35.05 -0.25 -8.41
CA PRO A 672 -35.34 1.05 -7.82
C PRO A 672 -35.96 0.92 -6.43
N MET A 673 -35.55 1.80 -5.52
CA MET A 673 -36.13 1.92 -4.17
C MET A 673 -37.00 3.18 -4.03
N VAL A 674 -36.62 4.24 -4.73
CA VAL A 674 -37.29 5.55 -4.69
C VAL A 674 -38.58 5.58 -5.50
N ARG A 675 -39.44 6.54 -5.21
CA ARG A 675 -40.70 6.80 -5.91
C ARG A 675 -40.70 8.20 -6.52
N PRO A 676 -41.46 8.43 -7.61
CA PRO A 676 -41.66 9.77 -8.14
C PRO A 676 -42.22 10.72 -7.08
N GLY A 677 -41.60 11.88 -6.93
CA GLY A 677 -41.91 12.88 -5.91
C GLY A 677 -41.02 12.82 -4.66
N ASP A 678 -40.21 11.78 -4.49
CA ASP A 678 -39.24 11.71 -3.39
C ASP A 678 -38.12 12.75 -3.59
N HIS A 679 -37.78 13.46 -2.54
CA HIS A 679 -36.60 14.32 -2.50
C HIS A 679 -35.38 13.50 -2.08
N VAL A 680 -34.27 13.66 -2.77
CA VAL A 680 -33.01 12.94 -2.54
C VAL A 680 -31.88 13.93 -2.32
N ASP A 681 -31.02 13.66 -1.34
CA ASP A 681 -29.77 14.39 -1.11
C ASP A 681 -28.59 13.64 -1.72
N VAL A 682 -27.43 14.30 -1.84
CA VAL A 682 -26.18 13.65 -2.31
C VAL A 682 -25.86 12.42 -1.46
N GLY A 683 -25.64 11.29 -2.12
CA GLY A 683 -25.34 10.00 -1.48
C GLY A 683 -26.58 9.22 -1.03
N THR A 684 -27.79 9.71 -1.27
CA THR A 684 -29.02 8.97 -1.01
C THR A 684 -29.10 7.75 -1.93
N PRO A 685 -29.33 6.53 -1.40
CA PRO A 685 -29.53 5.34 -2.23
C PRO A 685 -30.81 5.43 -3.09
N LEU A 686 -30.65 5.24 -4.40
CA LEU A 686 -31.72 5.28 -5.40
C LEU A 686 -32.21 3.88 -5.79
N ALA A 687 -31.29 2.92 -5.91
CA ALA A 687 -31.58 1.55 -6.31
C ALA A 687 -30.67 0.55 -5.59
N ASP A 688 -31.26 -0.55 -5.15
CA ASP A 688 -30.55 -1.71 -4.60
C ASP A 688 -29.90 -2.53 -5.73
N GLY A 689 -28.73 -3.07 -5.46
CA GLY A 689 -28.03 -4.05 -6.31
C GLY A 689 -28.22 -5.51 -5.87
N PRO A 690 -27.40 -6.45 -6.39
CA PRO A 690 -27.39 -7.83 -5.94
C PRO A 690 -27.01 -7.91 -4.45
N CYS A 691 -27.60 -8.85 -3.70
CA CYS A 691 -27.37 -9.00 -2.25
C CYS A 691 -27.55 -7.71 -1.45
N THR A 692 -28.49 -6.84 -1.83
CA THR A 692 -28.85 -5.65 -1.04
C THR A 692 -30.36 -5.53 -0.85
N ASP A 693 -30.74 -4.96 0.29
CA ASP A 693 -32.12 -4.66 0.68
C ASP A 693 -32.13 -3.36 1.51
N ASN A 694 -32.78 -2.31 1.00
CA ASN A 694 -32.77 -0.95 1.57
C ASN A 694 -31.35 -0.40 1.81
N ALA A 695 -30.48 -0.57 0.82
CA ALA A 695 -29.06 -0.19 0.83
C ALA A 695 -28.22 -0.85 1.93
N GLU A 696 -28.72 -1.91 2.58
CA GLU A 696 -27.92 -2.77 3.45
C GLU A 696 -27.53 -4.05 2.73
N LEU A 697 -26.34 -4.56 3.06
CA LEU A 697 -25.87 -5.85 2.59
C LEU A 697 -26.77 -6.98 3.14
N ALA A 698 -27.30 -7.78 2.22
CA ALA A 698 -28.25 -8.87 2.45
C ALA A 698 -27.75 -10.13 1.73
N LEU A 699 -26.81 -10.85 2.35
CA LEU A 699 -26.15 -12.02 1.78
C LEU A 699 -27.00 -13.31 1.81
N GLY A 700 -28.15 -13.30 2.50
CA GLY A 700 -28.96 -14.50 2.73
C GLY A 700 -30.39 -14.18 3.16
N ARG A 701 -30.99 -15.06 3.98
CA ARG A 701 -32.36 -14.94 4.49
C ARG A 701 -32.42 -15.22 5.98
N ASN A 702 -33.43 -14.65 6.65
CA ASN A 702 -33.75 -14.98 8.03
C ASN A 702 -34.58 -16.28 8.07
N LEU A 703 -34.05 -17.33 8.71
CA LEU A 703 -34.72 -18.63 8.82
C LEU A 703 -35.05 -18.95 10.28
N LEU A 704 -36.20 -19.60 10.51
CA LEU A 704 -36.52 -20.18 11.82
C LEU A 704 -35.73 -21.47 12.00
N VAL A 705 -34.78 -21.45 12.92
CA VAL A 705 -33.89 -22.59 13.22
C VAL A 705 -34.23 -23.20 14.59
N ALA A 706 -34.12 -24.53 14.69
CA ALA A 706 -34.20 -25.28 15.94
C ALA A 706 -32.92 -26.08 16.14
N PHE A 707 -32.31 -25.97 17.33
CA PHE A 707 -31.12 -26.71 17.69
C PHE A 707 -31.49 -28.01 18.41
N MET A 708 -31.67 -29.08 17.64
CA MET A 708 -31.93 -30.44 18.16
C MET A 708 -31.43 -31.50 17.18
N PRO A 709 -30.93 -32.65 17.65
CA PRO A 709 -30.78 -33.83 16.80
C PRO A 709 -32.15 -34.25 16.26
N TRP A 710 -32.25 -34.53 14.97
CA TRP A 710 -33.50 -34.92 14.33
C TRP A 710 -33.29 -36.18 13.50
N GLU A 711 -33.63 -37.34 14.09
CA GLU A 711 -33.60 -38.65 13.44
C GLU A 711 -32.24 -39.00 12.78
N GLY A 712 -31.14 -38.39 13.24
CA GLY A 712 -29.81 -38.54 12.66
C GLY A 712 -29.60 -37.90 11.29
N LEU A 713 -30.59 -37.19 10.74
CA LEU A 713 -30.47 -36.52 9.44
C LEU A 713 -29.55 -35.30 9.47
N ASN A 714 -29.37 -34.69 10.64
CA ASN A 714 -28.40 -33.64 10.91
C ASN A 714 -27.17 -34.16 11.66
N TYR A 715 -26.76 -35.40 11.36
CA TYR A 715 -25.53 -35.97 11.89
C TYR A 715 -24.30 -35.18 11.38
N GLU A 716 -23.32 -34.96 12.26
CA GLU A 716 -22.17 -34.07 12.04
C GLU A 716 -22.62 -32.65 11.66
N ASP A 717 -22.28 -32.17 10.47
CA ASP A 717 -22.56 -30.80 10.00
C ASP A 717 -23.73 -30.75 8.99
N ALA A 718 -24.50 -31.83 8.86
CA ALA A 718 -25.62 -31.88 7.92
C ALA A 718 -26.77 -30.96 8.36
N ILE A 719 -27.39 -30.27 7.40
CA ILE A 719 -28.51 -29.35 7.63
C ILE A 719 -29.78 -29.92 7.01
N ILE A 720 -30.86 -29.94 7.77
CA ILE A 720 -32.19 -30.33 7.30
C ILE A 720 -32.97 -29.06 6.97
N LEU A 721 -33.53 -28.99 5.77
CA LEU A 721 -34.34 -27.87 5.33
C LEU A 721 -35.82 -28.27 5.24
N ASN A 722 -36.69 -27.34 5.62
CA ASN A 722 -38.13 -27.50 5.42
C ASN A 722 -38.45 -27.34 3.92
N GLN A 723 -39.31 -28.20 3.38
CA GLN A 723 -39.77 -28.12 1.99
C GLN A 723 -40.34 -26.74 1.61
N ARG A 724 -40.88 -25.99 2.59
CA ARG A 724 -41.34 -24.61 2.40
C ARG A 724 -40.28 -23.70 1.78
N ILE A 725 -39.00 -23.88 2.15
CA ILE A 725 -37.88 -23.10 1.64
C ILE A 725 -37.77 -23.21 0.11
N VAL A 726 -38.08 -24.40 -0.43
CA VAL A 726 -38.08 -24.65 -1.87
C VAL A 726 -39.38 -24.14 -2.51
N SER A 727 -40.54 -24.40 -1.91
CA SER A 727 -41.83 -24.01 -2.52
C SER A 727 -42.05 -22.49 -2.60
N GLU A 728 -41.40 -21.72 -1.74
CA GLU A 728 -41.51 -20.26 -1.67
C GLU A 728 -40.30 -19.53 -2.29
N ASP A 729 -39.40 -20.27 -2.95
CA ASP A 729 -38.17 -19.72 -3.57
C ASP A 729 -37.33 -18.87 -2.60
N ILE A 730 -37.23 -19.31 -1.34
CA ILE A 730 -36.53 -18.53 -0.30
C ILE A 730 -35.01 -18.50 -0.57
N LEU A 731 -34.44 -19.60 -1.04
CA LEU A 731 -33.01 -19.74 -1.36
C LEU A 731 -32.76 -20.01 -2.85
N THR A 732 -33.61 -19.48 -3.74
CA THR A 732 -33.52 -19.63 -5.21
C THR A 732 -32.66 -18.53 -5.83
#